data_AF-A0A2M7G3U5-F1
#
_entry.id   AF-A0A2M7G3U5-F1
#
_cell.length_a   1.000
_cell.length_b   1.000
_cell.length_c   1.000
_cell.angle_alpha   90.00
_cell.angle_beta   90.00
_cell.angle_gamma   90.00
#
_symmetry.space_group_name_H-M   'P 1'
#
loop_
_entity.id
_entity.type
_entity.pdbx_description
1 polymer ?
#
loop_
_entity_poly.entity_id
_entity_poly.type
_entity_poly.pdbx_seq_one_letter_code
_entity_poly.pdbx_strand_id
1 'polypeptide(L)'
;MAEGGLNIGSHDKGFWDPNNPVKANKTPLASGLSLEQALEKAKQHEGAELVIVDADGKANVHALTIEDGFWKENKQILISELDRDPNIKQDHGKTPLAIDNNIAQAFSGRGAFLVDEKNQSTFLGDDVDQTTANVKLQAADSYLKQPTQSRVDAAYVIAKDAGQEKHVDQFLAVQVLDRLKADYRQTAPAAQQISLLKTGAVKTKMEDLIGNLSGLAGQETQRVGELRGQLKTRTDTWVADLKTPTRERDSALDAWQTADRRETKRVNQTAHDLREARFPHVFELEATLADAKDHRSEMRSQLERASQSRSQAQANVNALERLPGEAEGHLQQARQLESENRGLYAQIQTYTALTLSQVSSDRRQAERDYQRASTDLDFERAKPNKPSAPPSSGDGSPYGTDPFKPGNGSPYGADPFADANKYRDLNRIDQLERQVSRAGREVRELKDRESSLESVNLRLAFTQDIDQISLLFYNLDPIDRVALSQYKDRKDSNVRSIANHQQSARNLQSRYQNEISGANRSLNSALSNEEAARGRYSQSESQVAGLEQDLSDLLAHPRSDTQAEVKPYFAAHQKALEHQEATVGAKAPLTVARDKTQARVDELNRVYRGDKSVLDGQIGNVQETLLNEAQAKIQATRTQVAH
;
A
#
# COMPACT_ATOMS: atom_id res chain seq x y z
N MET A 1 53.20 4.76 41.09
CA MET A 1 52.19 4.66 40.02
C MET A 1 52.61 3.48 39.16
N ALA A 2 51.70 2.54 38.91
CA ALA A 2 52.03 1.21 38.38
C ALA A 2 52.57 1.24 36.94
N GLU A 3 53.70 0.57 36.71
CA GLU A 3 54.24 0.24 35.40
C GLU A 3 53.31 -0.75 34.69
N GLY A 4 52.30 -0.22 34.00
CA GLY A 4 51.36 -1.03 33.21
C GLY A 4 51.91 -1.29 31.81
N GLY A 5 52.64 -2.40 31.63
CA GLY A 5 53.03 -2.94 30.33
C GLY A 5 51.83 -3.44 29.51
N LEU A 6 51.97 -3.48 28.19
CA LEU A 6 50.94 -3.85 27.21
C LEU A 6 51.05 -5.34 26.88
N ASN A 7 50.11 -6.20 27.28
CA ASN A 7 50.22 -7.64 27.00
C ASN A 7 49.95 -7.96 25.51
N ILE A 8 50.78 -8.80 24.93
CA ILE A 8 50.73 -9.44 23.61
C ILE A 8 50.81 -10.94 23.90
N GLY A 9 49.89 -11.73 23.39
CA GLY A 9 49.94 -13.17 23.64
C GLY A 9 51.04 -13.87 22.84
N SER A 10 51.46 -15.03 23.32
CA SER A 10 52.41 -15.90 22.63
C SER A 10 51.92 -17.36 22.59
N HIS A 11 52.38 -18.17 21.62
CA HIS A 11 51.89 -19.55 21.45
C HIS A 11 53.02 -20.56 21.17
N ASP A 12 52.83 -21.79 21.64
CA ASP A 12 53.68 -22.95 21.35
C ASP A 12 52.96 -24.00 20.47
N LYS A 13 51.64 -24.21 20.60
CA LYS A 13 50.86 -25.22 19.83
C LYS A 13 49.37 -24.89 19.63
N GLY A 14 49.03 -23.62 19.39
CA GLY A 14 47.67 -23.23 19.02
C GLY A 14 46.68 -23.14 20.18
N PHE A 15 47.12 -22.96 21.43
CA PHE A 15 46.27 -22.48 22.54
C PHE A 15 46.99 -21.32 23.24
N TRP A 16 46.22 -20.33 23.71
CA TRP A 16 46.74 -19.16 24.43
C TRP A 16 47.42 -19.65 25.72
N ASP A 17 48.63 -19.18 26.00
CA ASP A 17 49.24 -19.34 27.32
C ASP A 17 48.98 -18.08 28.16
N PRO A 18 47.94 -18.06 29.02
CA PRO A 18 47.68 -16.96 29.94
C PRO A 18 48.87 -16.61 30.84
N ASN A 19 49.79 -17.54 31.03
CA ASN A 19 50.85 -17.44 32.01
C ASN A 19 52.13 -16.82 31.44
N ASN A 20 52.20 -16.52 30.12
CA ASN A 20 53.39 -15.96 29.48
C ASN A 20 53.07 -14.81 28.47
N PRO A 21 52.64 -13.64 28.97
CA PRO A 21 52.37 -12.47 28.12
C PRO A 21 53.67 -11.75 27.70
N VAL A 22 53.87 -11.60 26.38
CA VAL A 22 54.87 -10.67 25.82
C VAL A 22 54.39 -9.24 26.09
N LYS A 23 55.22 -8.33 26.60
CA LYS A 23 54.77 -6.96 26.90
C LYS A 23 55.37 -5.94 25.93
N ALA A 24 54.60 -5.11 25.23
CA ALA A 24 55.20 -3.96 24.54
C ALA A 24 55.23 -2.68 25.37
N ASN A 25 56.17 -1.80 25.04
CA ASN A 25 56.21 -0.45 25.61
C ASN A 25 55.14 0.46 24.98
N LYS A 26 54.43 1.22 25.84
CA LYS A 26 53.41 2.21 25.47
C LYS A 26 53.98 3.34 24.66
N THR A 27 55.19 3.75 25.02
CA THR A 27 55.89 4.82 24.32
C THR A 27 56.78 4.19 23.25
N PRO A 28 56.69 4.64 21.97
CA PRO A 28 57.59 4.16 20.94
C PRO A 28 59.04 4.56 21.28
N LEU A 29 59.98 3.65 21.03
CA LEU A 29 61.43 3.91 21.10
C LEU A 29 61.85 5.00 20.13
N ALA A 30 61.21 5.03 18.96
CA ALA A 30 61.36 6.07 17.96
C ALA A 30 60.05 6.19 17.17
N SER A 31 59.69 7.41 16.77
CA SER A 31 58.44 7.67 16.05
C SER A 31 58.65 8.56 14.84
N GLY A 32 57.76 8.43 13.84
CA GLY A 32 57.74 9.26 12.64
C GLY A 32 58.93 9.07 11.69
N LEU A 33 59.62 7.93 11.77
CA LEU A 33 60.75 7.59 10.89
C LEU A 33 60.28 7.08 9.53
N SER A 34 61.15 7.07 8.51
CA SER A 34 60.88 6.24 7.34
C SER A 34 60.86 4.77 7.74
N LEU A 35 60.16 3.93 6.98
CA LEU A 35 60.08 2.51 7.32
C LEU A 35 61.46 1.83 7.36
N GLU A 36 62.35 2.14 6.41
CA GLU A 36 63.72 1.61 6.43
C GLU A 36 64.49 2.04 7.69
N GLN A 37 64.41 3.33 8.06
CA GLN A 37 65.04 3.84 9.28
C GLN A 37 64.46 3.22 10.54
N ALA A 38 63.16 2.97 10.58
CA ALA A 38 62.50 2.31 11.70
C ALA A 38 62.94 0.85 11.83
N LEU A 39 63.08 0.12 10.71
CA LEU A 39 63.60 -1.25 10.69
C LEU A 39 65.06 -1.32 11.12
N GLU A 40 65.90 -0.37 10.68
CA GLU A 40 67.29 -0.28 11.15
C GLU A 40 67.36 0.04 12.64
N LYS A 41 66.53 0.98 13.11
CA LYS A 41 66.45 1.35 14.52
C LYS A 41 65.98 0.19 15.40
N ALA A 42 65.05 -0.62 14.91
CA ALA A 42 64.60 -1.85 15.56
C ALA A 42 65.75 -2.85 15.72
N LYS A 43 66.47 -3.17 14.63
CA LYS A 43 67.61 -4.11 14.62
C LYS A 43 68.82 -3.71 15.48
N GLN A 44 68.86 -2.48 15.97
CA GLN A 44 69.89 -2.00 16.90
C GLN A 44 69.60 -2.37 18.37
N HIS A 45 68.39 -2.83 18.68
CA HIS A 45 68.02 -3.33 20.00
C HIS A 45 68.14 -4.86 20.07
N GLU A 46 68.23 -5.41 21.29
CA GLU A 46 68.65 -6.81 21.58
C GLU A 46 67.63 -7.90 21.18
N GLY A 47 66.60 -7.56 20.39
CA GLY A 47 65.70 -8.49 19.72
C GLY A 47 64.25 -8.38 20.19
N ALA A 48 63.33 -8.51 19.22
CA ALA A 48 61.88 -8.45 19.35
C ALA A 48 61.26 -7.05 19.35
N GLU A 49 61.44 -6.27 18.29
CA GLU A 49 60.77 -4.99 18.12
C GLU A 49 59.59 -5.10 17.14
N LEU A 50 58.52 -4.38 17.47
CA LEU A 50 57.38 -4.20 16.59
C LEU A 50 57.48 -2.83 15.92
N VAL A 51 57.56 -2.80 14.59
CA VAL A 51 57.57 -1.57 13.80
C VAL A 51 56.20 -1.38 13.18
N ILE A 52 55.42 -0.42 13.66
CA ILE A 52 54.08 -0.12 13.16
C ILE A 52 54.19 0.93 12.06
N VAL A 53 53.62 0.66 10.88
CA VAL A 53 53.62 1.57 9.73
C VAL A 53 52.31 2.35 9.68
N ASP A 54 52.38 3.64 9.94
CA ASP A 54 51.26 4.56 9.86
C ASP A 54 50.74 4.68 8.42
N ALA A 55 49.49 5.14 8.27
CA ALA A 55 48.83 5.29 6.96
C ALA A 55 49.54 6.29 6.02
N ASP A 56 50.32 7.22 6.57
CA ASP A 56 51.14 8.18 5.82
C ASP A 56 52.50 7.60 5.36
N GLY A 57 52.76 6.32 5.66
CA GLY A 57 53.98 5.60 5.29
C GLY A 57 55.15 5.80 6.26
N LYS A 58 54.97 6.58 7.33
CA LYS A 58 55.96 6.66 8.42
C LYS A 58 55.81 5.49 9.37
N ALA A 59 56.83 5.24 10.18
CA ALA A 59 56.85 4.10 11.08
C ALA A 59 57.33 4.45 12.49
N ASN A 60 56.77 3.73 13.45
CA ASN A 60 57.06 3.84 14.89
C ASN A 60 57.60 2.50 15.40
N VAL A 61 58.66 2.54 16.19
CA VAL A 61 59.34 1.35 16.74
C VAL A 61 58.91 1.17 18.19
N HIS A 62 58.37 0.00 18.53
CA HIS A 62 57.99 -0.37 19.89
C HIS A 62 58.84 -1.54 20.36
N ALA A 63 59.44 -1.40 21.55
CA ALA A 63 60.15 -2.51 22.20
C ALA A 63 59.14 -3.56 22.68
N LEU A 64 59.39 -4.84 22.41
CA LEU A 64 58.71 -5.94 23.10
C LEU A 64 59.61 -6.45 24.23
N THR A 65 59.00 -6.81 25.34
CA THR A 65 59.60 -7.44 26.51
C THR A 65 59.13 -8.88 26.50
N ILE A 66 60.07 -9.79 26.31
CA ILE A 66 59.81 -11.22 26.15
C ILE A 66 60.51 -11.96 27.28
N GLU A 67 59.89 -13.02 27.81
CA GLU A 67 60.50 -13.85 28.85
C GLU A 67 61.71 -14.66 28.34
N ASP A 68 62.67 -14.91 29.23
CA ASP A 68 63.87 -15.70 28.94
C ASP A 68 63.49 -17.11 28.46
N GLY A 69 63.91 -17.46 27.24
CA GLY A 69 63.67 -18.78 26.65
C GLY A 69 62.55 -18.85 25.61
N PHE A 70 61.76 -17.78 25.45
CA PHE A 70 60.65 -17.69 24.49
C PHE A 70 61.02 -18.19 23.08
N TRP A 71 62.10 -17.64 22.51
CA TRP A 71 62.56 -17.98 21.17
C TRP A 71 63.17 -19.39 21.09
N LYS A 72 63.76 -19.87 22.19
CA LYS A 72 64.32 -21.24 22.29
C LYS A 72 63.25 -22.32 22.25
N GLU A 73 62.01 -21.96 22.57
CA GLU A 73 60.83 -22.84 22.54
C GLU A 73 60.12 -22.85 21.18
N ASN A 74 60.67 -22.17 20.16
CA ASN A 74 60.05 -21.99 18.83
C ASN A 74 58.64 -21.36 18.89
N LYS A 75 58.37 -20.57 19.93
CA LYS A 75 57.13 -19.82 20.02
C LYS A 75 57.09 -18.72 18.95
N GLN A 76 55.95 -18.52 18.30
CA GLN A 76 55.76 -17.45 17.33
C GLN A 76 54.90 -16.34 17.91
N ILE A 77 55.18 -15.11 17.49
CA ILE A 77 54.35 -13.94 17.79
C ILE A 77 53.33 -13.82 16.67
N LEU A 78 52.05 -13.91 17.03
CA LEU A 78 50.93 -13.71 16.12
C LEU A 78 50.22 -12.40 16.51
N ILE A 79 49.69 -11.70 15.52
CA ILE A 79 48.91 -10.46 15.67
C ILE A 79 47.57 -10.74 15.00
N SER A 80 46.47 -10.70 15.75
CA SER A 80 45.12 -11.01 15.23
C SER A 80 44.12 -9.90 15.61
N GLU A 81 43.10 -9.71 14.77
CA GLU A 81 42.05 -8.70 14.90
C GLU A 81 41.26 -8.73 16.22
N LEU A 82 40.87 -7.53 16.67
CA LEU A 82 40.33 -7.20 17.98
C LEU A 82 38.79 -7.23 18.08
N ASP A 83 38.09 -8.02 17.26
CA ASP A 83 36.63 -7.87 17.08
C ASP A 83 35.79 -9.10 17.46
N ARG A 84 36.18 -9.83 18.52
CA ARG A 84 35.36 -10.92 19.07
C ARG A 84 34.99 -10.66 20.53
N ASP A 85 33.68 -10.51 20.78
CA ASP A 85 33.07 -10.42 22.11
C ASP A 85 33.58 -11.57 23.01
N PRO A 86 34.22 -11.28 24.16
CA PRO A 86 34.78 -12.30 25.04
C PRO A 86 33.72 -13.28 25.61
N ASN A 87 32.42 -13.00 25.42
CA ASN A 87 31.33 -13.82 25.96
C ASN A 87 30.72 -14.84 24.98
N ILE A 88 31.14 -14.88 23.71
CA ILE A 88 30.65 -15.87 22.73
C ILE A 88 31.53 -17.13 22.78
N LYS A 89 30.90 -18.33 22.81
CA LYS A 89 31.60 -19.63 22.90
C LYS A 89 32.74 -19.75 21.89
N GLN A 90 33.91 -20.10 22.42
CA GLN A 90 35.17 -20.30 21.71
C GLN A 90 35.02 -21.28 20.54
N ASP A 91 35.51 -20.87 19.36
CA ASP A 91 35.78 -21.79 18.28
C ASP A 91 37.11 -22.49 18.59
N HIS A 92 37.08 -23.75 19.02
CA HIS A 92 38.24 -24.49 19.53
C HIS A 92 39.37 -24.71 18.49
N GLY A 93 39.19 -24.24 17.25
CA GLY A 93 40.22 -24.25 16.20
C GLY A 93 40.85 -22.89 15.88
N LYS A 94 40.44 -21.79 16.52
CA LYS A 94 41.02 -20.46 16.31
C LYS A 94 41.25 -19.76 17.64
N THR A 95 42.52 -19.63 18.00
CA THR A 95 42.92 -19.17 19.33
C THR A 95 43.02 -17.64 19.35
N PRO A 96 42.29 -16.95 20.24
CA PRO A 96 42.33 -15.50 20.33
C PRO A 96 43.64 -15.01 20.97
N LEU A 97 44.18 -13.90 20.48
CA LEU A 97 45.27 -13.16 21.12
C LEU A 97 44.74 -11.83 21.65
N ALA A 98 44.91 -11.60 22.94
CA ALA A 98 44.72 -10.29 23.54
C ALA A 98 46.01 -9.48 23.33
N ILE A 99 45.99 -8.58 22.34
CA ILE A 99 46.92 -7.45 22.28
C ILE A 99 46.34 -6.37 23.18
N ASP A 100 47.18 -5.67 23.95
CA ASP A 100 46.73 -4.52 24.71
C ASP A 100 46.07 -3.49 23.80
N ASN A 101 44.95 -2.95 24.25
CA ASN A 101 44.13 -1.97 23.56
C ASN A 101 44.94 -0.80 22.97
N ASN A 102 46.06 -0.38 23.56
CA ASN A 102 46.84 0.75 23.03
C ASN A 102 47.69 0.37 21.80
N ILE A 103 48.29 -0.83 21.77
CA ILE A 103 49.01 -1.32 20.58
C ILE A 103 48.01 -1.70 19.50
N ALA A 104 46.92 -2.36 19.90
CA ALA A 104 45.83 -2.70 19.01
C ALA A 104 45.22 -1.46 18.34
N GLN A 105 45.05 -0.36 19.08
CA GLN A 105 44.63 0.93 18.52
C GLN A 105 45.69 1.52 17.58
N ALA A 106 46.98 1.42 17.92
CA ALA A 106 48.07 1.88 17.05
C ALA A 106 48.19 1.06 15.75
N PHE A 107 47.85 -0.23 15.80
CA PHE A 107 47.85 -1.19 14.70
C PHE A 107 46.54 -1.21 13.88
N SER A 108 45.44 -0.67 14.41
CA SER A 108 44.09 -0.77 13.82
C SER A 108 44.06 -0.34 12.34
N GLY A 109 44.08 -1.34 11.44
CA GLY A 109 44.09 -1.17 9.98
C GLY A 109 45.42 -0.66 9.39
N ARG A 110 46.56 -0.89 10.07
CA ARG A 110 47.91 -0.43 9.70
C ARG A 110 48.88 -1.62 9.69
N GLY A 111 49.72 -1.72 8.67
CA GLY A 111 50.70 -2.82 8.58
C GLY A 111 51.80 -2.71 9.64
N ALA A 112 52.41 -3.83 10.04
CA ALA A 112 53.56 -3.82 10.94
C ALA A 112 54.68 -4.75 10.46
N PHE A 113 55.89 -4.56 10.97
CA PHE A 113 56.98 -5.51 10.83
C PHE A 113 57.38 -6.01 12.21
N LEU A 114 57.56 -7.32 12.32
CA LEU A 114 58.25 -7.92 13.46
C LEU A 114 59.72 -8.09 13.11
N VAL A 115 60.61 -7.61 13.97
CA VAL A 115 62.05 -7.88 13.92
C VAL A 115 62.37 -8.93 14.98
N ASP A 116 62.83 -10.10 14.55
CA ASP A 116 63.15 -11.21 15.46
C ASP A 116 64.54 -11.07 16.10
N GLU A 117 64.87 -11.97 17.04
CA GLU A 117 66.19 -12.04 17.69
C GLU A 117 67.37 -12.28 16.72
N LYS A 118 67.09 -12.69 15.48
CA LYS A 118 68.08 -12.89 14.40
C LYS A 118 68.17 -11.69 13.47
N ASN A 119 67.54 -10.57 13.82
CA ASN A 119 67.42 -9.35 13.02
C ASN A 119 66.71 -9.54 11.66
N GLN A 120 65.90 -10.60 11.53
CA GLN A 120 65.02 -10.80 10.38
C GLN A 120 63.73 -10.01 10.58
N SER A 121 63.40 -9.19 9.59
CA SER A 121 62.16 -8.41 9.56
C SER A 121 61.13 -9.15 8.73
N THR A 122 59.92 -9.36 9.25
CA THR A 122 58.79 -9.95 8.51
C THR A 122 57.61 -9.00 8.54
N PHE A 123 57.02 -8.69 7.38
CA PHE A 123 55.79 -7.91 7.32
C PHE A 123 54.59 -8.73 7.81
N LEU A 124 53.86 -8.14 8.74
CA LEU A 124 52.63 -8.63 9.34
C LEU A 124 51.48 -7.79 8.76
N GLY A 125 50.59 -8.47 8.03
CA GLY A 125 49.31 -7.90 7.60
C GLY A 125 48.25 -8.01 8.71
N ASP A 126 46.98 -7.78 8.36
CA ASP A 126 45.84 -7.82 9.30
C ASP A 126 45.61 -9.21 9.93
N ASP A 127 46.06 -10.29 9.27
CA ASP A 127 46.03 -11.68 9.77
C ASP A 127 47.40 -12.34 9.53
N VAL A 128 48.09 -12.69 10.62
CA VAL A 128 49.45 -13.28 10.56
C VAL A 128 49.44 -14.71 10.02
N ASP A 129 48.34 -15.45 10.18
CA ASP A 129 48.20 -16.85 9.71
C ASP A 129 48.05 -16.96 8.18
N GLN A 130 47.84 -15.84 7.48
CA GLN A 130 47.60 -15.77 6.03
C GLN A 130 48.58 -14.87 5.27
N THR A 131 49.75 -14.55 5.84
CA THR A 131 50.77 -13.65 5.26
C THR A 131 51.48 -14.22 4.01
N THR A 132 50.71 -14.50 2.97
CA THR A 132 51.18 -14.84 1.64
C THR A 132 51.77 -13.62 0.95
N ALA A 133 52.63 -13.83 -0.06
CA ALA A 133 53.15 -12.73 -0.88
C ALA A 133 52.03 -11.81 -1.41
N ASN A 134 50.86 -12.37 -1.77
CA ASN A 134 49.71 -11.60 -2.27
C ASN A 134 49.13 -10.63 -1.23
N VAL A 135 49.04 -11.03 0.03
CA VAL A 135 48.52 -10.17 1.11
C VAL A 135 49.49 -8.99 1.37
N LYS A 136 50.80 -9.26 1.33
CA LYS A 136 51.84 -8.21 1.44
C LYS A 136 51.74 -7.20 0.28
N LEU A 137 51.53 -7.69 -0.95
CA LEU A 137 51.35 -6.82 -2.12
C LEU A 137 50.07 -5.99 -2.06
N GLN A 138 48.95 -6.55 -1.58
CA GLN A 138 47.72 -5.78 -1.36
C GLN A 138 47.89 -4.66 -0.33
N ALA A 139 48.66 -4.93 0.73
CA ALA A 139 49.01 -3.90 1.70
C ALA A 139 49.89 -2.81 1.07
N ALA A 140 50.89 -3.18 0.26
CA ALA A 140 51.71 -2.23 -0.49
C ALA A 140 50.87 -1.35 -1.44
N ASP A 141 49.90 -1.94 -2.16
CA ASP A 141 48.98 -1.22 -3.05
C ASP A 141 48.16 -0.14 -2.33
N SER A 142 47.81 -0.37 -1.06
CA SER A 142 47.03 0.58 -0.26
C SER A 142 47.78 1.92 -0.05
N TYR A 143 49.11 1.87 0.09
CA TYR A 143 49.97 3.04 0.22
C TYR A 143 50.11 3.82 -1.09
N LEU A 144 49.95 3.14 -2.22
CA LEU A 144 50.11 3.71 -3.56
C LEU A 144 48.85 4.44 -4.08
N LYS A 145 47.71 4.35 -3.39
CA LYS A 145 46.46 5.04 -3.80
C LYS A 145 46.55 6.57 -3.78
N GLN A 146 47.35 7.16 -2.88
CA GLN A 146 47.70 8.59 -2.92
C GLN A 146 49.21 8.73 -2.64
N PRO A 147 50.04 8.60 -3.68
CA PRO A 147 51.47 8.41 -3.49
C PRO A 147 52.12 9.70 -2.98
N THR A 148 52.81 9.58 -1.86
CA THR A 148 53.81 10.54 -1.36
C THR A 148 55.14 9.80 -1.24
N GLN A 149 56.26 10.51 -1.09
CA GLN A 149 57.57 9.87 -0.96
C GLN A 149 57.58 8.79 0.14
N SER A 150 57.12 9.13 1.35
CA SER A 150 57.07 8.20 2.49
C SER A 150 56.17 6.97 2.25
N ARG A 151 55.04 7.14 1.54
CA ARG A 151 54.13 6.02 1.23
C ARG A 151 54.69 5.10 0.16
N VAL A 152 55.34 5.67 -0.87
CA VAL A 152 55.99 4.90 -1.93
C VAL A 152 57.18 4.12 -1.35
N ASP A 153 58.00 4.76 -0.51
CA ASP A 153 59.11 4.11 0.18
C ASP A 153 58.61 2.94 1.05
N ALA A 154 57.52 3.15 1.81
CA ALA A 154 56.92 2.09 2.61
C ALA A 154 56.44 0.91 1.75
N ALA A 155 55.77 1.20 0.62
CA ALA A 155 55.31 0.18 -0.32
C ALA A 155 56.47 -0.65 -0.89
N TYR A 156 57.62 -0.03 -1.22
CA TYR A 156 58.80 -0.77 -1.69
C TYR A 156 59.34 -1.73 -0.64
N VAL A 157 59.41 -1.31 0.63
CA VAL A 157 59.90 -2.17 1.71
C VAL A 157 58.97 -3.37 1.93
N ILE A 158 57.65 -3.15 1.90
CA ILE A 158 56.65 -4.22 2.03
C ILE A 158 56.71 -5.17 0.82
N ALA A 159 56.76 -4.65 -0.40
CA ALA A 159 56.86 -5.47 -1.61
C ALA A 159 58.18 -6.24 -1.70
N LYS A 160 59.27 -5.67 -1.18
CA LYS A 160 60.57 -6.34 -1.05
C LYS A 160 60.51 -7.54 -0.10
N ASP A 161 59.80 -7.42 1.02
CA ASP A 161 59.53 -8.52 1.95
C ASP A 161 58.67 -9.64 1.31
N ALA A 162 57.85 -9.30 0.31
CA ALA A 162 57.12 -10.25 -0.53
C ALA A 162 57.97 -10.87 -1.68
N GLY A 163 59.23 -10.42 -1.85
CA GLY A 163 60.11 -10.84 -2.95
C GLY A 163 59.77 -10.22 -4.31
N GLN A 164 58.95 -9.17 -4.36
CA GLN A 164 58.37 -8.60 -5.58
C GLN A 164 58.49 -7.07 -5.62
N GLU A 165 59.68 -6.51 -5.37
CA GLU A 165 59.92 -5.04 -5.31
C GLU A 165 59.48 -4.31 -6.60
N LYS A 166 59.59 -4.95 -7.77
CA LYS A 166 59.16 -4.41 -9.07
C LYS A 166 57.65 -4.16 -9.17
N HIS A 167 56.85 -4.78 -8.30
CA HIS A 167 55.39 -4.60 -8.26
C HIS A 167 55.01 -3.13 -8.06
N VAL A 168 55.76 -2.40 -7.22
CA VAL A 168 55.49 -0.98 -6.91
C VAL A 168 55.64 -0.09 -8.15
N ASP A 169 56.71 -0.30 -8.92
CA ASP A 169 56.96 0.42 -10.17
C ASP A 169 55.83 0.18 -11.18
N GLN A 170 55.45 -1.09 -11.36
CA GLN A 170 54.42 -1.50 -12.30
C GLN A 170 53.04 -0.96 -11.89
N PHE A 171 52.69 -1.07 -10.61
CA PHE A 171 51.40 -0.63 -10.09
C PHE A 171 51.20 0.87 -10.28
N LEU A 172 52.18 1.69 -9.87
CA LEU A 172 52.06 3.14 -10.01
C LEU A 172 52.10 3.58 -11.48
N ALA A 173 52.94 2.96 -12.31
CA ALA A 173 52.97 3.25 -13.75
C ALA A 173 51.63 2.92 -14.43
N VAL A 174 50.98 1.79 -14.08
CA VAL A 174 49.65 1.45 -14.59
C VAL A 174 48.60 2.48 -14.16
N GLN A 175 48.62 2.95 -12.90
CA GLN A 175 47.71 4.02 -12.46
C GLN A 175 47.89 5.31 -13.27
N VAL A 176 49.14 5.71 -13.52
CA VAL A 176 49.45 6.91 -14.30
C VAL A 176 49.01 6.73 -15.76
N LEU A 177 49.26 5.56 -16.35
CA LEU A 177 48.80 5.24 -17.72
C LEU A 177 47.29 5.27 -17.85
N ASP A 178 46.54 4.79 -16.85
CA ASP A 178 45.07 4.84 -16.87
C ASP A 178 44.55 6.28 -16.79
N ARG A 179 45.22 7.16 -16.02
CA ARG A 179 44.92 8.60 -15.99
C ARG A 179 45.22 9.28 -17.32
N LEU A 180 46.39 9.01 -17.91
CA LEU A 180 46.79 9.56 -19.20
C LEU A 180 45.89 9.02 -20.34
N LYS A 181 45.36 7.80 -20.23
CA LYS A 181 44.38 7.27 -21.17
C LYS A 181 43.05 8.02 -21.10
N ALA A 182 42.65 8.46 -19.91
CA ALA A 182 41.44 9.27 -19.73
C ALA A 182 41.62 10.69 -20.27
N ASP A 183 42.77 11.32 -20.02
CA ASP A 183 43.13 12.61 -20.59
C ASP A 183 44.65 12.73 -20.74
N TYR A 184 45.12 12.58 -21.99
CA TYR A 184 46.54 12.56 -22.30
C TYR A 184 47.24 13.90 -22.02
N ARG A 185 46.46 14.99 -21.85
CA ARG A 185 46.96 16.33 -21.58
C ARG A 185 47.32 16.53 -20.11
N GLN A 186 46.95 15.61 -19.22
CA GLN A 186 47.29 15.67 -17.77
C GLN A 186 48.72 15.20 -17.47
N THR A 187 49.69 15.72 -18.23
CA THR A 187 51.10 15.34 -18.14
C THR A 187 51.76 15.84 -16.86
N ALA A 188 51.36 16.98 -16.31
CA ALA A 188 51.97 17.55 -15.10
C ALA A 188 51.69 16.73 -13.82
N PRO A 189 50.43 16.36 -13.49
CA PRO A 189 50.16 15.45 -12.37
C PRO A 189 50.80 14.06 -12.57
N ALA A 190 50.81 13.55 -13.81
CA ALA A 190 51.47 12.29 -14.14
C ALA A 190 52.99 12.35 -13.86
N ALA A 191 53.65 13.43 -14.26
CA ALA A 191 55.08 13.65 -14.02
C ALA A 191 55.41 13.67 -12.52
N GLN A 192 54.58 14.35 -11.73
CA GLN A 192 54.76 14.41 -10.28
C GLN A 192 54.71 13.02 -9.65
N GLN A 193 53.77 12.15 -10.05
CA GLN A 193 53.66 10.81 -9.50
C GLN A 193 54.81 9.89 -9.92
N ILE A 194 55.22 9.97 -11.19
CA ILE A 194 56.36 9.18 -11.71
C ILE A 194 57.69 9.60 -11.07
N SER A 195 57.84 10.88 -10.69
CA SER A 195 59.05 11.37 -10.03
C SER A 195 59.37 10.65 -8.71
N LEU A 196 58.35 10.10 -8.03
CA LEU A 196 58.45 9.41 -6.75
C LEU A 196 59.02 7.98 -6.87
N LEU A 197 59.05 7.41 -8.08
CA LEU A 197 59.61 6.07 -8.31
C LEU A 197 61.13 6.06 -8.18
N LYS A 198 61.69 4.91 -7.78
CA LYS A 198 63.13 4.66 -7.84
C LYS A 198 63.61 4.70 -9.30
N THR A 199 64.89 5.01 -9.50
CA THR A 199 65.49 5.04 -10.84
C THR A 199 65.48 3.63 -11.45
N GLY A 200 64.95 3.51 -12.66
CA GLY A 200 64.84 2.22 -13.36
C GLY A 200 64.13 2.35 -14.70
N ALA A 201 64.05 1.24 -15.44
CA ALA A 201 63.53 1.21 -16.81
C ALA A 201 62.06 1.66 -16.92
N VAL A 202 61.23 1.38 -15.91
CA VAL A 202 59.82 1.81 -15.88
C VAL A 202 59.70 3.33 -15.77
N LYS A 203 60.47 3.96 -14.88
CA LYS A 203 60.49 5.41 -14.70
C LYS A 203 60.89 6.14 -15.98
N THR A 204 62.00 5.73 -16.61
CA THR A 204 62.47 6.34 -17.86
C THR A 204 61.44 6.25 -18.98
N LYS A 205 60.83 5.08 -19.20
CA LYS A 205 59.77 4.90 -20.21
C LYS A 205 58.55 5.81 -19.96
N MET A 206 58.19 6.00 -18.69
CA MET A 206 57.07 6.87 -18.32
C MET A 206 57.40 8.35 -18.49
N GLU A 207 58.62 8.78 -18.15
CA GLU A 207 59.11 10.14 -18.39
C GLU A 207 59.13 10.48 -19.89
N ASP A 208 59.62 9.56 -20.73
CA ASP A 208 59.61 9.70 -22.19
C ASP A 208 58.18 9.80 -22.76
N LEU A 209 57.25 8.97 -22.26
CA LEU A 209 55.85 9.05 -22.66
C LEU A 209 55.26 10.43 -22.33
N ILE A 210 55.47 10.91 -21.10
CA ILE A 210 54.96 12.20 -20.64
C ILE A 210 55.50 13.35 -21.50
N GLY A 211 56.79 13.34 -21.86
CA GLY A 211 57.39 14.32 -22.77
C GLY A 211 56.73 14.31 -24.16
N ASN A 212 56.53 13.12 -24.73
CA ASN A 212 55.85 12.95 -26.02
C ASN A 212 54.40 13.45 -26.01
N LEU A 213 53.64 13.10 -24.97
CA LEU A 213 52.24 13.53 -24.81
C LEU A 213 52.14 15.05 -24.62
N SER A 214 53.08 15.66 -23.89
CA SER A 214 53.15 17.13 -23.74
C SER A 214 53.39 17.82 -25.09
N GLY A 215 54.28 17.27 -25.91
CA GLY A 215 54.52 17.75 -27.28
C GLY A 215 53.27 17.67 -28.15
N LEU A 216 52.54 16.55 -28.12
CA LEU A 216 51.27 16.40 -28.85
C LEU A 216 50.21 17.40 -28.39
N ALA A 217 50.07 17.61 -27.08
CA ALA A 217 49.12 18.57 -26.52
C ALA A 217 49.44 20.01 -26.94
N GLY A 218 50.74 20.36 -27.01
CA GLY A 218 51.20 21.65 -27.53
C GLY A 218 50.85 21.85 -29.01
N GLN A 219 51.08 20.83 -29.84
CA GLN A 219 50.72 20.86 -31.27
C GLN A 219 49.21 21.00 -31.48
N GLU A 220 48.40 20.26 -30.71
CA GLU A 220 46.94 20.38 -30.76
C GLU A 220 46.50 21.81 -30.45
N THR A 221 47.01 22.36 -29.34
CA THR A 221 46.66 23.70 -28.87
C THR A 221 46.95 24.77 -29.93
N GLN A 222 48.12 24.71 -30.55
CA GLN A 222 48.51 25.68 -31.58
C GLN A 222 47.60 25.57 -32.82
N ARG A 223 47.47 24.37 -33.41
CA ARG A 223 46.72 24.17 -34.66
C ARG A 223 45.23 24.46 -34.49
N VAL A 224 44.64 24.00 -33.39
CA VAL A 224 43.24 24.30 -33.06
C VAL A 224 43.05 25.80 -32.82
N GLY A 225 44.02 26.46 -32.18
CA GLY A 225 44.02 27.91 -31.98
C GLY A 225 43.99 28.69 -33.30
N GLU A 226 44.84 28.33 -34.26
CA GLU A 226 44.90 28.95 -35.60
C GLU A 226 43.57 28.78 -36.37
N LEU A 227 43.03 27.56 -36.40
CA LEU A 227 41.75 27.27 -37.07
C LEU A 227 40.57 28.01 -36.42
N ARG A 228 40.54 28.08 -35.08
CA ARG A 228 39.54 28.88 -34.35
C ARG A 228 39.68 30.38 -34.62
N GLY A 229 40.90 30.87 -34.79
CA GLY A 229 41.17 32.24 -35.22
C GLY A 229 40.59 32.53 -36.60
N GLN A 230 40.80 31.64 -37.57
CA GLN A 230 40.22 31.76 -38.91
C GLN A 230 38.69 31.73 -38.88
N LEU A 231 38.10 30.81 -38.11
CA LEU A 231 36.64 30.72 -37.94
C LEU A 231 36.05 32.00 -37.35
N LYS A 232 36.75 32.62 -36.38
CA LYS A 232 36.34 33.90 -35.80
C LYS A 232 36.32 35.00 -36.87
N THR A 233 37.41 35.16 -37.63
CA THR A 233 37.49 36.16 -38.71
C THR A 233 36.38 35.95 -39.74
N ARG A 234 36.12 34.71 -40.17
CA ARG A 234 35.02 34.38 -41.09
C ARG A 234 33.65 34.75 -40.53
N THR A 235 33.44 34.51 -39.23
CA THR A 235 32.20 34.86 -38.54
C THR A 235 32.02 36.38 -38.48
N ASP A 236 33.06 37.12 -38.13
CA ASP A 236 33.02 38.60 -38.05
C ASP A 236 32.72 39.23 -39.42
N THR A 237 33.36 38.73 -40.50
CA THR A 237 33.08 39.16 -41.89
C THR A 237 31.63 38.86 -42.28
N TRP A 238 31.15 37.63 -42.03
CA TRP A 238 29.76 37.27 -42.33
C TRP A 238 28.76 38.18 -41.59
N VAL A 239 28.97 38.47 -40.31
CA VAL A 239 28.11 39.40 -39.54
C VAL A 239 28.12 40.80 -40.15
N ALA A 240 29.27 41.29 -40.60
CA ALA A 240 29.37 42.59 -41.25
C ALA A 240 28.61 42.62 -42.59
N ASP A 241 28.82 41.60 -43.43
CA ASP A 241 28.25 41.49 -44.78
C ASP A 241 26.73 41.26 -44.76
N LEU A 242 26.19 40.64 -43.71
CA LEU A 242 24.76 40.36 -43.59
C LEU A 242 23.91 41.61 -43.30
N LYS A 243 24.47 42.66 -42.69
CA LYS A 243 23.70 43.81 -42.19
C LYS A 243 22.88 44.52 -43.28
N THR A 244 23.53 44.88 -44.38
CA THR A 244 22.88 45.63 -45.47
C THR A 244 21.85 44.78 -46.22
N PRO A 245 22.18 43.56 -46.69
CA PRO A 245 21.21 42.69 -47.34
C PRO A 245 20.00 42.34 -46.46
N THR A 246 20.18 42.20 -45.15
CA THR A 246 19.08 41.95 -44.21
C THR A 246 18.12 43.14 -44.16
N ARG A 247 18.64 44.37 -44.07
CA ARG A 247 17.82 45.59 -44.11
C ARG A 247 17.08 45.76 -45.44
N GLU A 248 17.76 45.48 -46.55
CA GLU A 248 17.16 45.50 -47.90
C GLU A 248 16.01 44.49 -48.01
N ARG A 249 16.22 43.26 -47.52
CA ARG A 249 15.19 42.21 -47.45
C ARG A 249 14.00 42.66 -46.61
N ASP A 250 14.24 43.15 -45.41
CA ASP A 250 13.16 43.53 -44.48
C ASP A 250 12.32 44.66 -45.06
N SER A 251 12.95 45.66 -45.68
CA SER A 251 12.24 46.74 -46.37
C SER A 251 11.44 46.23 -47.57
N ALA A 252 11.99 45.33 -48.39
CA ALA A 252 11.28 44.77 -49.53
C ALA A 252 10.10 43.88 -49.11
N LEU A 253 10.27 43.09 -48.03
CA LEU A 253 9.22 42.26 -47.46
C LEU A 253 8.09 43.10 -46.86
N ASP A 254 8.40 44.13 -46.10
CA ASP A 254 7.39 45.02 -45.50
C ASP A 254 6.58 45.76 -46.57
N ALA A 255 7.25 46.26 -47.62
CA ALA A 255 6.60 46.88 -48.76
C ALA A 255 5.65 45.91 -49.47
N TRP A 256 6.10 44.66 -49.70
CA TRP A 256 5.28 43.62 -50.30
C TRP A 256 4.07 43.25 -49.43
N GLN A 257 4.26 43.01 -48.12
CA GLN A 257 3.19 42.65 -47.20
C GLN A 257 2.15 43.76 -47.01
N THR A 258 2.60 45.02 -47.01
CA THR A 258 1.70 46.17 -46.92
C THR A 258 0.86 46.31 -48.18
N ALA A 259 1.47 46.13 -49.36
CA ALA A 259 0.74 46.11 -50.62
C ALA A 259 -0.25 44.93 -50.69
N ASP A 260 0.19 43.72 -50.34
CA ASP A 260 -0.64 42.51 -50.41
C ASP A 260 -1.88 42.60 -49.50
N ARG A 261 -1.72 43.09 -48.27
CA ARG A 261 -2.85 43.33 -47.35
C ARG A 261 -3.85 44.33 -47.93
N ARG A 262 -3.35 45.42 -48.51
CA ARG A 262 -4.19 46.46 -49.12
C ARG A 262 -4.96 45.91 -50.32
N GLU A 263 -4.28 45.20 -51.21
CA GLU A 263 -4.90 44.65 -52.42
C GLU A 263 -5.87 43.51 -52.08
N THR A 264 -5.53 42.62 -51.14
CA THR A 264 -6.44 41.56 -50.65
C THR A 264 -7.70 42.15 -50.05
N LYS A 265 -7.60 43.21 -49.22
CA LYS A 265 -8.77 43.90 -48.68
C LYS A 265 -9.66 44.47 -49.79
N ARG A 266 -9.05 45.05 -50.83
CA ARG A 266 -9.76 45.61 -51.99
C ARG A 266 -10.46 44.51 -52.81
N VAL A 267 -9.78 43.39 -53.05
CA VAL A 267 -10.35 42.23 -53.76
C VAL A 267 -11.52 41.64 -52.97
N ASN A 268 -11.38 41.47 -51.66
CA ASN A 268 -12.46 40.97 -50.80
C ASN A 268 -13.67 41.92 -50.77
N GLN A 269 -13.44 43.23 -50.66
CA GLN A 269 -14.53 44.21 -50.69
C GLN A 269 -15.27 44.16 -52.04
N THR A 270 -14.54 44.19 -53.15
CA THR A 270 -15.17 44.13 -54.48
C THR A 270 -15.85 42.78 -54.75
N ALA A 271 -15.35 41.67 -54.19
CA ALA A 271 -16.00 40.36 -54.25
C ALA A 271 -17.31 40.34 -53.44
N HIS A 272 -17.30 40.94 -52.24
CA HIS A 272 -18.49 41.11 -51.40
C HIS A 272 -19.55 41.94 -52.13
N ASP A 273 -19.17 43.09 -52.69
CA ASP A 273 -20.08 43.96 -53.44
C ASP A 273 -20.61 43.26 -54.70
N LEU A 274 -19.77 42.47 -55.39
CA LEU A 274 -20.20 41.66 -56.53
C LEU A 274 -21.19 40.57 -56.12
N ARG A 275 -20.99 39.92 -54.97
CA ARG A 275 -21.90 38.90 -54.45
C ARG A 275 -23.26 39.51 -54.13
N GLU A 276 -23.30 40.65 -53.45
CA GLU A 276 -24.54 41.38 -53.18
C GLU A 276 -25.25 41.82 -54.47
N ALA A 277 -24.48 42.28 -55.47
CA ALA A 277 -25.07 42.66 -56.76
C ALA A 277 -25.67 41.45 -57.49
N ARG A 278 -25.02 40.27 -57.43
CA ARG A 278 -25.50 39.01 -58.04
C ARG A 278 -26.70 38.42 -57.31
N PHE A 279 -26.72 38.56 -55.99
CA PHE A 279 -27.73 38.04 -55.08
C PHE A 279 -28.19 39.14 -54.12
N PRO A 280 -29.17 39.96 -54.52
CA PRO A 280 -29.66 41.05 -53.68
C PRO A 280 -30.14 40.55 -52.33
N HIS A 281 -29.77 41.23 -51.25
CA HIS A 281 -30.13 40.89 -49.87
C HIS A 281 -29.58 39.54 -49.36
N VAL A 282 -28.60 38.94 -50.03
CA VAL A 282 -28.05 37.62 -49.62
C VAL A 282 -27.46 37.67 -48.21
N PHE A 283 -26.76 38.75 -47.86
CA PHE A 283 -26.14 38.86 -46.54
C PHE A 283 -27.17 39.09 -45.43
N GLU A 284 -28.25 39.82 -45.71
CA GLU A 284 -29.36 40.03 -44.77
C GLU A 284 -30.11 38.71 -44.50
N LEU A 285 -30.34 37.93 -45.56
CA LEU A 285 -30.99 36.62 -45.47
C LEU A 285 -30.11 35.60 -44.73
N GLU A 286 -28.81 35.57 -44.99
CA GLU A 286 -27.85 34.72 -44.25
C GLU A 286 -27.80 35.08 -42.76
N ALA A 287 -27.81 36.36 -42.41
CA ALA A 287 -27.85 36.82 -41.02
C ALA A 287 -29.17 36.42 -40.34
N THR A 288 -30.31 36.66 -41.00
CA THR A 288 -31.64 36.29 -40.48
C THR A 288 -31.77 34.78 -40.27
N LEU A 289 -31.20 33.98 -41.18
CA LEU A 289 -31.17 32.52 -41.05
C LEU A 289 -30.32 32.08 -39.86
N ALA A 290 -29.19 32.74 -39.60
CA ALA A 290 -28.35 32.45 -38.43
C ALA A 290 -29.12 32.72 -37.13
N ASP A 291 -29.74 33.89 -36.99
CA ASP A 291 -30.55 34.24 -35.83
C ASP A 291 -31.73 33.26 -35.63
N ALA A 292 -32.39 32.85 -36.72
CA ALA A 292 -33.47 31.86 -36.65
C ALA A 292 -32.98 30.47 -36.20
N LYS A 293 -31.77 30.06 -36.61
CA LYS A 293 -31.15 28.80 -36.16
C LYS A 293 -30.83 28.82 -34.67
N ASP A 294 -30.34 29.96 -34.16
CA ASP A 294 -30.09 30.16 -32.75
C ASP A 294 -31.39 30.13 -31.94
N HIS A 295 -32.42 30.85 -32.40
CA HIS A 295 -33.73 30.83 -31.75
C HIS A 295 -34.35 29.41 -31.72
N ARG A 296 -34.22 28.63 -32.80
CA ARG A 296 -34.66 27.23 -32.83
C ARG A 296 -33.94 26.36 -31.79
N SER A 297 -32.64 26.59 -31.60
CA SER A 297 -31.83 25.89 -30.58
C SER A 297 -32.33 26.20 -29.15
N GLU A 298 -32.67 27.47 -28.89
CA GLU A 298 -33.28 27.87 -27.61
C GLU A 298 -34.63 27.20 -27.38
N MET A 299 -35.51 27.17 -28.40
CA MET A 299 -36.83 26.54 -28.30
C MET A 299 -36.73 25.03 -28.07
N ARG A 300 -35.77 24.36 -28.71
CA ARG A 300 -35.47 22.94 -28.44
C ARG A 300 -35.09 22.71 -26.99
N SER A 301 -34.22 23.56 -26.46
CA SER A 301 -33.78 23.48 -25.06
C SER A 301 -34.92 23.75 -24.07
N GLN A 302 -35.91 24.57 -24.44
CA GLN A 302 -37.12 24.76 -23.65
C GLN A 302 -38.04 23.53 -23.68
N LEU A 303 -38.22 22.90 -24.84
CA LEU A 303 -38.99 21.66 -24.99
C LEU A 303 -38.41 20.51 -24.17
N GLU A 304 -37.08 20.32 -24.20
CA GLU A 304 -36.41 19.27 -23.43
C GLU A 304 -36.62 19.46 -21.91
N ARG A 305 -36.53 20.70 -21.42
CA ARG A 305 -36.83 21.03 -20.02
C ARG A 305 -38.29 20.78 -19.64
N ALA A 306 -39.23 21.13 -20.52
CA ALA A 306 -40.65 20.90 -20.28
C ALA A 306 -41.00 19.39 -20.22
N SER A 307 -40.45 18.61 -21.15
CA SER A 307 -40.57 17.13 -21.17
C SER A 307 -40.03 16.49 -19.88
N GLN A 308 -38.87 16.93 -19.40
CA GLN A 308 -38.31 16.47 -18.12
C GLN A 308 -39.23 16.81 -16.94
N SER A 309 -39.76 18.04 -16.88
CA SER A 309 -40.70 18.46 -15.84
C SER A 309 -41.98 17.61 -15.85
N ARG A 310 -42.53 17.30 -17.04
CA ARG A 310 -43.68 16.41 -17.18
C ARG A 310 -43.37 15.00 -16.69
N SER A 311 -42.21 14.45 -17.07
CA SER A 311 -41.78 13.13 -16.62
C SER A 311 -41.65 13.04 -15.09
N GLN A 312 -41.10 14.07 -14.45
CA GLN A 312 -40.97 14.13 -12.99
C GLN A 312 -42.35 14.23 -12.31
N ALA A 313 -43.24 15.08 -12.82
CA ALA A 313 -44.60 15.20 -12.29
C ALA A 313 -45.38 13.89 -12.42
N GLN A 314 -45.26 13.18 -13.54
CA GLN A 314 -45.90 11.88 -13.75
C GLN A 314 -45.38 10.83 -12.77
N ALA A 315 -44.06 10.79 -12.54
CA ALA A 315 -43.47 9.86 -11.59
C ALA A 315 -43.99 10.10 -10.16
N ASN A 316 -44.18 11.37 -9.78
CA ASN A 316 -44.75 11.74 -8.48
C ASN A 316 -46.21 11.26 -8.33
N VAL A 317 -47.05 11.48 -9.34
CA VAL A 317 -48.44 10.98 -9.36
C VAL A 317 -48.45 9.44 -9.22
N ASN A 318 -47.67 8.74 -10.03
CA ASN A 318 -47.59 7.27 -9.99
C ASN A 318 -47.11 6.74 -8.62
N ALA A 319 -46.22 7.46 -7.94
CA ALA A 319 -45.77 7.09 -6.60
C ALA A 319 -46.89 7.25 -5.55
N LEU A 320 -47.64 8.35 -5.64
CA LEU A 320 -48.78 8.60 -4.73
C LEU A 320 -49.93 7.61 -4.96
N GLU A 321 -50.24 7.26 -6.21
CA GLU A 321 -51.31 6.31 -6.57
C GLU A 321 -51.09 4.89 -6.02
N ARG A 322 -49.86 4.53 -5.62
CA ARG A 322 -49.56 3.23 -4.99
C ARG A 322 -49.88 3.19 -3.49
N LEU A 323 -49.88 4.34 -2.81
CA LEU A 323 -50.04 4.42 -1.36
C LEU A 323 -51.36 3.81 -0.84
N PRO A 324 -52.52 3.95 -1.52
CA PRO A 324 -53.74 3.29 -1.08
C PRO A 324 -53.64 1.76 -1.04
N GLY A 325 -52.96 1.15 -2.02
CA GLY A 325 -52.75 -0.30 -2.06
C GLY A 325 -51.81 -0.79 -0.95
N GLU A 326 -50.76 -0.03 -0.66
CA GLU A 326 -49.86 -0.30 0.47
C GLU A 326 -50.59 -0.18 1.83
N ALA A 327 -51.44 0.85 1.98
CA ALA A 327 -52.27 1.02 3.17
C ALA A 327 -53.25 -0.15 3.36
N GLU A 328 -53.86 -0.64 2.28
CA GLU A 328 -54.74 -1.81 2.33
C GLU A 328 -53.99 -3.07 2.76
N GLY A 329 -52.76 -3.28 2.28
CA GLY A 329 -51.90 -4.38 2.72
C GLY A 329 -51.66 -4.37 4.23
N HIS A 330 -51.40 -3.21 4.83
CA HIS A 330 -51.27 -3.08 6.28
C HIS A 330 -52.59 -3.34 7.03
N LEU A 331 -53.73 -2.90 6.50
CA LEU A 331 -55.04 -3.19 7.11
C LEU A 331 -55.38 -4.68 7.05
N GLN A 332 -55.00 -5.38 5.98
CA GLN A 332 -55.17 -6.84 5.88
C GLN A 332 -54.34 -7.56 6.93
N GLN A 333 -53.07 -7.17 7.14
CA GLN A 333 -52.22 -7.71 8.20
C GLN A 333 -52.81 -7.49 9.60
N ALA A 334 -53.34 -6.29 9.87
CA ALA A 334 -54.04 -6.01 11.13
C ALA A 334 -55.25 -6.91 11.35
N ARG A 335 -56.11 -7.09 10.33
CA ARG A 335 -57.29 -7.99 10.39
C ARG A 335 -56.90 -9.45 10.62
N GLN A 336 -55.80 -9.90 10.03
CA GLN A 336 -55.27 -11.25 10.24
C GLN A 336 -54.89 -11.44 11.71
N LEU A 337 -54.11 -10.51 12.28
CA LEU A 337 -53.72 -10.55 13.69
C LEU A 337 -54.91 -10.46 14.65
N GLU A 338 -55.96 -9.69 14.31
CA GLU A 338 -57.22 -9.65 15.08
C GLU A 338 -57.95 -11.00 15.06
N SER A 339 -57.92 -11.71 13.92
CA SER A 339 -58.45 -13.06 13.81
C SER A 339 -57.63 -14.06 14.63
N GLU A 340 -56.29 -13.95 14.60
CA GLU A 340 -55.41 -14.78 15.42
C GLU A 340 -55.66 -14.57 16.91
N ASN A 341 -55.85 -13.33 17.37
CA ASN A 341 -56.18 -13.03 18.76
C ASN A 341 -57.51 -13.67 19.21
N ARG A 342 -58.52 -13.68 18.34
CA ARG A 342 -59.79 -14.39 18.60
C ARG A 342 -59.57 -15.90 18.73
N GLY A 343 -58.69 -16.46 17.89
CA GLY A 343 -58.28 -17.87 17.98
C GLY A 343 -57.54 -18.19 19.29
N LEU A 344 -56.63 -17.32 19.74
CA LEU A 344 -55.90 -17.50 21.01
C LEU A 344 -56.85 -17.55 22.22
N TYR A 345 -57.91 -16.73 22.21
CA TYR A 345 -58.91 -16.77 23.27
C TYR A 345 -59.67 -18.12 23.30
N ALA A 346 -60.09 -18.64 22.15
CA ALA A 346 -60.72 -19.95 22.08
C ALA A 346 -59.78 -21.08 22.56
N GLN A 347 -58.48 -20.97 22.25
CA GLN A 347 -57.46 -21.91 22.72
C GLN A 347 -57.28 -21.87 24.24
N ILE A 348 -57.20 -20.67 24.83
CA ILE A 348 -57.14 -20.49 26.29
C ILE A 348 -58.38 -21.09 26.97
N GLN A 349 -59.57 -20.77 26.47
CA GLN A 349 -60.82 -21.29 27.03
C GLN A 349 -60.88 -22.83 26.98
N THR A 350 -60.45 -23.41 25.86
CA THR A 350 -60.39 -24.86 25.69
C THR A 350 -59.37 -25.49 26.64
N TYR A 351 -58.17 -24.89 26.78
CA TYR A 351 -57.15 -25.32 27.73
C TYR A 351 -57.69 -25.32 29.15
N THR A 352 -58.26 -24.21 29.62
CA THR A 352 -58.76 -24.10 31.00
C THR A 352 -59.90 -25.07 31.28
N ALA A 353 -60.85 -25.26 30.35
CA ALA A 353 -61.96 -26.18 30.54
C ALA A 353 -61.51 -27.66 30.59
N LEU A 354 -60.57 -28.06 29.73
CA LEU A 354 -60.01 -29.41 29.74
C LEU A 354 -59.21 -29.68 31.01
N THR A 355 -58.33 -28.75 31.39
CA THR A 355 -57.53 -28.87 32.62
C THR A 355 -58.41 -28.91 33.85
N LEU A 356 -59.46 -28.08 33.93
CA LEU A 356 -60.42 -28.11 35.03
C LEU A 356 -61.10 -29.47 35.12
N SER A 357 -61.59 -30.02 34.01
CA SER A 357 -62.21 -31.35 33.97
C SER A 357 -61.26 -32.45 34.45
N GLN A 358 -59.98 -32.38 34.06
CA GLN A 358 -58.96 -33.33 34.49
C GLN A 358 -58.71 -33.23 35.99
N VAL A 359 -58.48 -32.02 36.51
CA VAL A 359 -58.25 -31.77 37.94
C VAL A 359 -59.46 -32.19 38.79
N SER A 360 -60.68 -31.93 38.35
CA SER A 360 -61.91 -32.41 39.00
C SER A 360 -61.99 -33.94 39.06
N SER A 361 -61.60 -34.61 37.97
CA SER A 361 -61.56 -36.08 37.91
C SER A 361 -60.53 -36.65 38.88
N ASP A 362 -59.32 -36.08 38.85
CA ASP A 362 -58.20 -36.49 39.70
C ASP A 362 -58.54 -36.27 41.19
N ARG A 363 -59.18 -35.14 41.54
CA ARG A 363 -59.65 -34.89 42.91
C ARG A 363 -60.64 -35.96 43.36
N ARG A 364 -61.65 -36.28 42.54
CA ARG A 364 -62.65 -37.31 42.90
C ARG A 364 -62.01 -38.68 43.09
N GLN A 365 -60.97 -39.00 42.32
CA GLN A 365 -60.19 -40.23 42.52
C GLN A 365 -59.42 -40.19 43.83
N ALA A 366 -58.68 -39.11 44.10
CA ALA A 366 -57.97 -38.91 45.36
C ALA A 366 -58.90 -38.93 46.59
N GLU A 367 -60.12 -38.41 46.48
CA GLU A 367 -61.15 -38.49 47.53
C GLU A 367 -61.62 -39.92 47.79
N ARG A 368 -61.81 -40.73 46.75
CA ARG A 368 -62.14 -42.16 46.91
C ARG A 368 -61.00 -42.89 47.60
N ASP A 369 -59.76 -42.60 47.21
CA ASP A 369 -58.58 -43.24 47.79
C ASP A 369 -58.38 -42.81 49.26
N TYR A 370 -58.65 -41.54 49.58
CA TYR A 370 -58.68 -41.02 50.95
C TYR A 370 -59.76 -41.72 51.80
N GLN A 371 -61.00 -41.80 51.29
CA GLN A 371 -62.11 -42.45 52.01
C GLN A 371 -61.85 -43.93 52.26
N ARG A 372 -61.30 -44.64 51.27
CA ARG A 372 -60.88 -46.05 51.42
C ARG A 372 -59.81 -46.19 52.48
N ALA A 373 -58.72 -45.43 52.38
CA ALA A 373 -57.63 -45.48 53.34
C ALA A 373 -58.07 -45.11 54.77
N SER A 374 -58.98 -44.14 54.91
CA SER A 374 -59.56 -43.75 56.21
C SER A 374 -60.46 -44.85 56.79
N THR A 375 -61.31 -45.44 55.96
CA THR A 375 -62.21 -46.53 56.40
C THR A 375 -61.40 -47.76 56.82
N ASP A 376 -60.38 -48.13 56.03
CA ASP A 376 -59.47 -49.21 56.35
C ASP A 376 -58.69 -48.93 57.65
N LEU A 377 -58.26 -47.68 57.86
CA LEU A 377 -57.59 -47.26 59.10
C LEU A 377 -58.51 -47.38 60.32
N ASP A 378 -59.76 -46.93 60.21
CA ASP A 378 -60.75 -47.01 61.29
C ASP A 378 -61.12 -48.47 61.59
N PHE A 379 -61.27 -49.30 60.56
CA PHE A 379 -61.49 -50.74 60.72
C PHE A 379 -60.31 -51.41 61.43
N GLU A 380 -59.07 -51.07 61.05
CA GLU A 380 -57.86 -51.64 61.66
C GLU A 380 -57.68 -51.18 63.12
N ARG A 381 -58.07 -49.95 63.44
CA ARG A 381 -58.09 -49.42 64.81
C ARG A 381 -59.17 -50.05 65.69
N ALA A 382 -60.30 -50.47 65.10
CA ALA A 382 -61.40 -51.10 65.82
C ALA A 382 -61.15 -52.56 66.19
N LYS A 383 -60.10 -53.20 65.65
CA LYS A 383 -59.72 -54.57 66.01
C LYS A 383 -59.20 -54.66 67.46
N PRO A 384 -59.50 -55.77 68.17
CA PRO A 384 -59.00 -55.97 69.53
C PRO A 384 -57.47 -56.11 69.56
N ASN A 385 -56.85 -55.64 70.65
CA ASN A 385 -55.43 -55.88 70.90
C ASN A 385 -55.17 -57.38 71.07
N LYS A 386 -54.05 -57.87 70.53
CA LYS A 386 -53.65 -59.27 70.71
C LYS A 386 -53.50 -59.58 72.21
N PRO A 387 -54.16 -60.62 72.76
CA PRO A 387 -54.05 -60.94 74.18
C PRO A 387 -52.63 -61.34 74.55
N SER A 388 -52.11 -60.78 75.64
CA SER A 388 -50.80 -61.12 76.22
C SER A 388 -50.85 -62.54 76.81
N ALA A 389 -49.94 -63.43 76.39
CA ALA A 389 -49.87 -64.78 76.93
C ALA A 389 -49.47 -64.77 78.43
N PRO A 390 -50.06 -65.65 79.27
CA PRO A 390 -49.69 -65.78 80.69
C PRO A 390 -48.33 -66.46 80.86
N PRO A 391 -47.66 -66.28 82.03
CA PRO A 391 -46.33 -66.82 82.30
C PRO A 391 -46.40 -68.34 82.53
N SER A 392 -45.46 -69.09 81.94
CA SER A 392 -45.31 -70.53 82.16
C SER A 392 -43.97 -70.83 82.84
N SER A 393 -44.04 -71.33 84.07
CA SER A 393 -42.95 -71.87 84.88
C SER A 393 -43.27 -73.32 85.26
N GLY A 394 -42.42 -74.28 84.84
CA GLY A 394 -42.16 -75.67 85.34
C GLY A 394 -43.35 -76.61 85.65
N ASP A 395 -43.31 -77.94 85.52
CA ASP A 395 -42.27 -78.94 85.20
C ASP A 395 -42.98 -80.34 85.08
N GLY A 396 -42.39 -81.31 84.37
CA GLY A 396 -42.64 -82.77 84.55
C GLY A 396 -43.51 -83.57 83.53
N SER A 397 -42.85 -84.27 82.59
CA SER A 397 -43.40 -85.26 81.61
C SER A 397 -43.53 -86.69 82.19
N PRO A 398 -44.36 -87.65 81.66
CA PRO A 398 -43.83 -88.63 80.66
C PRO A 398 -44.86 -89.31 79.69
N TYR A 399 -44.44 -89.49 78.42
CA TYR A 399 -44.89 -90.41 77.34
C TYR A 399 -46.39 -90.80 77.13
N GLY A 400 -46.89 -90.43 75.93
CA GLY A 400 -47.98 -91.11 75.22
C GLY A 400 -48.45 -90.31 74.01
N THR A 401 -48.15 -90.77 72.79
CA THR A 401 -48.66 -90.23 71.52
C THR A 401 -50.20 -90.15 71.52
N ASP A 402 -50.77 -88.96 71.30
CA ASP A 402 -52.21 -88.70 71.32
C ASP A 402 -52.78 -88.49 69.89
N PRO A 403 -54.01 -88.92 69.56
CA PRO A 403 -54.26 -90.03 68.66
C PRO A 403 -55.24 -89.62 67.53
N PHE A 404 -55.29 -88.33 67.16
CA PHE A 404 -56.36 -87.80 66.30
C PHE A 404 -55.95 -87.56 64.85
N LYS A 405 -55.57 -88.66 64.19
CA LYS A 405 -55.67 -88.84 62.74
C LYS A 405 -56.15 -90.29 62.48
N PRO A 406 -57.07 -90.61 61.54
CA PRO A 406 -58.12 -89.83 60.86
C PRO A 406 -59.51 -90.54 60.79
N GLY A 407 -60.56 -89.85 60.29
CA GLY A 407 -61.77 -90.51 59.77
C GLY A 407 -63.07 -89.70 59.62
N ASN A 408 -63.11 -88.77 58.66
CA ASN A 408 -64.28 -88.18 57.98
C ASN A 408 -65.40 -87.46 58.77
N GLY A 409 -65.33 -86.12 58.77
CA GLY A 409 -66.50 -85.23 58.75
C GLY A 409 -66.52 -84.13 59.82
N SER A 410 -66.19 -82.91 59.41
CA SER A 410 -66.43 -81.61 60.09
C SER A 410 -65.31 -81.09 61.03
N PRO A 411 -64.89 -79.81 60.88
CA PRO A 411 -63.63 -79.31 61.41
C PRO A 411 -63.83 -78.62 62.76
N TYR A 412 -63.46 -79.31 63.83
CA TYR A 412 -63.24 -78.69 65.14
C TYR A 412 -62.05 -77.73 65.10
N GLY A 413 -62.19 -76.63 65.86
CA GLY A 413 -61.07 -75.96 66.51
C GLY A 413 -60.20 -75.08 65.61
N ALA A 414 -60.67 -73.85 65.33
CA ALA A 414 -59.74 -72.79 64.99
C ALA A 414 -58.81 -72.55 66.19
N ASP A 415 -57.51 -72.76 65.99
CA ASP A 415 -56.48 -72.21 66.88
C ASP A 415 -56.79 -70.70 67.07
N PRO A 416 -56.94 -70.21 68.32
CA PRO A 416 -57.29 -68.82 68.58
C PRO A 416 -56.26 -67.80 68.06
N PHE A 417 -55.10 -68.27 67.58
CA PHE A 417 -54.05 -67.47 66.95
C PHE A 417 -53.88 -67.70 65.44
N ALA A 418 -54.68 -68.57 64.80
CA ALA A 418 -54.53 -68.89 63.36
C ALA A 418 -54.99 -67.78 62.41
N ASP A 419 -55.83 -66.85 62.87
CA ASP A 419 -56.29 -65.68 62.11
C ASP A 419 -55.46 -64.44 62.49
N ALA A 420 -54.29 -64.26 61.88
CA ALA A 420 -53.48 -63.06 62.04
C ALA A 420 -54.25 -61.77 61.70
N ASN A 421 -55.32 -61.86 60.89
CA ASN A 421 -56.20 -60.75 60.50
C ASN A 421 -57.22 -60.31 61.56
N LYS A 422 -57.40 -61.05 62.66
CA LYS A 422 -58.36 -60.73 63.73
C LYS A 422 -57.86 -59.70 64.74
N TYR A 423 -56.55 -59.46 64.81
CA TYR A 423 -55.93 -58.57 65.80
C TYR A 423 -55.32 -57.34 65.15
N ARG A 424 -55.22 -56.26 65.93
CA ARG A 424 -54.69 -54.96 65.50
C ARG A 424 -53.22 -55.02 65.07
N ASP A 425 -52.90 -54.56 63.85
CA ASP A 425 -51.52 -54.40 63.34
C ASP A 425 -51.07 -52.93 63.36
N LEU A 426 -50.10 -52.61 64.22
CA LEU A 426 -49.57 -51.26 64.37
C LEU A 426 -48.77 -50.76 63.16
N ASN A 427 -48.06 -51.64 62.45
CA ASN A 427 -47.31 -51.25 61.24
C ASN A 427 -48.26 -50.91 60.08
N ARG A 428 -49.38 -51.62 59.99
CA ARG A 428 -50.43 -51.35 59.01
C ARG A 428 -51.14 -50.03 59.31
N ILE A 429 -51.40 -49.74 60.59
CA ILE A 429 -51.95 -48.45 61.04
C ILE A 429 -51.03 -47.29 60.64
N ASP A 430 -49.73 -47.35 60.93
CA ASP A 430 -48.77 -46.29 60.55
C ASP A 430 -48.71 -46.07 59.03
N GLN A 431 -48.79 -47.15 58.24
CA GLN A 431 -48.82 -47.06 56.77
C GLN A 431 -50.12 -46.38 56.29
N LEU A 432 -51.26 -46.77 56.83
CA LEU A 432 -52.57 -46.20 56.49
C LEU A 432 -52.66 -44.74 56.94
N GLU A 433 -52.11 -44.36 58.11
CA GLU A 433 -52.04 -42.97 58.57
C GLU A 433 -51.22 -42.09 57.63
N ARG A 434 -50.07 -42.59 57.14
CA ARG A 434 -49.26 -41.90 56.12
C ARG A 434 -50.01 -41.79 54.79
N GLN A 435 -50.75 -42.82 54.39
CA GLN A 435 -51.56 -42.79 53.17
C GLN A 435 -52.72 -41.79 53.28
N VAL A 436 -53.48 -41.80 54.37
CA VAL A 436 -54.55 -40.84 54.68
C VAL A 436 -54.00 -39.41 54.70
N SER A 437 -52.82 -39.18 55.30
CA SER A 437 -52.19 -37.86 55.36
C SER A 437 -51.65 -37.37 54.01
N ARG A 438 -51.22 -38.29 53.12
CA ARG A 438 -50.80 -37.96 51.75
C ARG A 438 -52.01 -37.68 50.87
N ALA A 439 -52.97 -38.59 50.81
CA ALA A 439 -54.21 -38.43 50.06
C ALA A 439 -54.99 -37.20 50.54
N GLY A 440 -55.02 -36.91 51.85
CA GLY A 440 -55.67 -35.72 52.40
C GLY A 440 -54.93 -34.40 52.12
N ARG A 441 -53.63 -34.44 51.77
CA ARG A 441 -52.92 -33.26 51.23
C ARG A 441 -53.22 -33.09 49.75
N GLU A 442 -53.12 -34.18 48.99
CA GLU A 442 -53.42 -34.20 47.55
C GLU A 442 -54.86 -33.75 47.23
N VAL A 443 -55.86 -34.21 48.01
CA VAL A 443 -57.25 -33.73 47.88
C VAL A 443 -57.36 -32.23 48.11
N ARG A 444 -56.62 -31.66 49.09
CA ARG A 444 -56.65 -30.22 49.37
C ARG A 444 -55.97 -29.43 48.25
N GLU A 445 -54.79 -29.86 47.81
CA GLU A 445 -54.05 -29.22 46.71
C GLU A 445 -54.85 -29.26 45.40
N LEU A 446 -55.47 -30.39 45.06
CA LEU A 446 -56.33 -30.51 43.88
C LEU A 446 -57.61 -29.67 44.01
N LYS A 447 -58.19 -29.57 45.21
CA LYS A 447 -59.38 -28.73 45.45
C LYS A 447 -59.07 -27.24 45.33
N ASP A 448 -57.91 -26.81 45.84
CA ASP A 448 -57.47 -25.42 45.71
C ASP A 448 -57.15 -25.09 44.25
N ARG A 449 -56.46 -25.98 43.54
CA ARG A 449 -56.18 -25.86 42.10
C ARG A 449 -57.46 -25.86 41.25
N GLU A 450 -58.42 -26.73 41.55
CA GLU A 450 -59.75 -26.76 40.91
C GLU A 450 -60.48 -25.44 41.12
N SER A 451 -60.52 -24.92 42.35
CA SER A 451 -61.20 -23.66 42.69
C SER A 451 -60.58 -22.46 41.95
N SER A 452 -59.25 -22.41 41.85
CA SER A 452 -58.55 -21.36 41.10
C SER A 452 -58.78 -21.47 39.59
N LEU A 453 -58.76 -22.69 39.02
CA LEU A 453 -59.07 -22.91 37.60
C LEU A 453 -60.54 -22.64 37.29
N GLU A 454 -61.46 -22.96 38.19
CA GLU A 454 -62.89 -22.69 38.05
C GLU A 454 -63.14 -21.17 38.02
N SER A 455 -62.49 -20.41 38.90
CA SER A 455 -62.53 -18.94 38.89
C SER A 455 -62.03 -18.35 37.56
N VAL A 456 -60.92 -18.86 37.03
CA VAL A 456 -60.38 -18.45 35.73
C VAL A 456 -61.32 -18.85 34.59
N ASN A 457 -61.86 -20.06 34.59
CA ASN A 457 -62.78 -20.57 33.57
C ASN A 457 -64.10 -19.79 33.54
N LEU A 458 -64.66 -19.49 34.71
CA LEU A 458 -65.85 -18.65 34.85
C LEU A 458 -65.57 -17.25 34.32
N ARG A 459 -64.44 -16.64 34.71
CA ARG A 459 -64.10 -15.31 34.22
C ARG A 459 -63.88 -15.30 32.71
N LEU A 460 -63.19 -16.30 32.16
CA LEU A 460 -63.06 -16.50 30.71
C LEU A 460 -64.43 -16.58 30.05
N ALA A 461 -65.40 -17.30 30.60
CA ALA A 461 -66.74 -17.40 30.01
C ALA A 461 -67.50 -16.05 29.92
N PHE A 462 -67.17 -15.08 30.77
CA PHE A 462 -67.85 -13.78 30.81
C PHE A 462 -67.04 -12.61 30.22
N THR A 463 -65.72 -12.71 30.14
CA THR A 463 -64.88 -11.67 29.52
C THR A 463 -63.87 -12.27 28.56
N GLN A 464 -63.75 -11.65 27.38
CA GLN A 464 -62.68 -11.94 26.42
C GLN A 464 -61.39 -11.16 26.74
N ASP A 465 -61.41 -10.39 27.84
CA ASP A 465 -60.30 -9.57 28.25
C ASP A 465 -59.29 -10.36 29.10
N ILE A 466 -58.33 -10.98 28.41
CA ILE A 466 -57.23 -11.74 29.04
C ILE A 466 -56.44 -10.87 30.05
N ASP A 467 -56.41 -9.55 29.90
CA ASP A 467 -55.68 -8.68 30.83
C ASP A 467 -56.39 -8.60 32.18
N GLN A 468 -57.73 -8.52 32.17
CA GLN A 468 -58.53 -8.61 33.39
C GLN A 468 -58.43 -9.99 34.07
N ILE A 469 -58.27 -11.04 33.27
CA ILE A 469 -58.20 -12.42 33.77
C ILE A 469 -56.79 -12.73 34.31
N SER A 470 -55.76 -12.08 33.78
CA SER A 470 -54.36 -12.36 34.12
C SER A 470 -54.03 -12.18 35.61
N LEU A 471 -54.76 -11.31 36.32
CA LEU A 471 -54.64 -11.14 37.77
C LEU A 471 -55.06 -12.40 38.55
N LEU A 472 -55.94 -13.23 37.99
CA LEU A 472 -56.35 -14.50 38.59
C LEU A 472 -55.29 -15.59 38.39
N PHE A 473 -54.35 -15.42 37.45
CA PHE A 473 -53.30 -16.42 37.18
C PHE A 473 -52.31 -16.55 38.34
N TYR A 474 -52.20 -15.56 39.22
CA TYR A 474 -51.30 -15.60 40.38
C TYR A 474 -51.70 -16.67 41.41
N ASN A 475 -52.98 -17.04 41.44
CA ASN A 475 -53.50 -18.05 42.36
C ASN A 475 -53.55 -19.45 41.74
N LEU A 476 -53.04 -19.62 40.51
CA LEU A 476 -52.96 -20.91 39.83
C LEU A 476 -51.70 -21.68 40.23
N ASP A 477 -51.77 -22.99 40.02
CA ASP A 477 -50.59 -23.85 40.02
C ASP A 477 -49.53 -23.33 39.02
N PRO A 478 -48.22 -23.42 39.34
CA PRO A 478 -47.16 -22.91 38.48
C PRO A 478 -47.23 -23.37 37.01
N ILE A 479 -47.66 -24.61 36.76
CA ILE A 479 -47.74 -25.16 35.40
C ILE A 479 -48.83 -24.43 34.59
N ASP A 480 -50.01 -24.22 35.19
CA ASP A 480 -51.14 -23.55 34.54
C ASP A 480 -50.89 -22.06 34.35
N ARG A 481 -50.20 -21.43 35.31
CA ARG A 481 -49.80 -20.03 35.22
C ARG A 481 -48.88 -19.77 34.02
N VAL A 482 -47.88 -20.63 33.80
CA VAL A 482 -46.94 -20.50 32.67
C VAL A 482 -47.65 -20.71 31.34
N ALA A 483 -48.52 -21.73 31.25
CA ALA A 483 -49.29 -21.97 30.03
C ALA A 483 -50.15 -20.76 29.66
N LEU A 484 -50.89 -20.19 30.62
CA LEU A 484 -51.77 -19.06 30.38
C LEU A 484 -51.04 -17.73 30.15
N SER A 485 -49.86 -17.51 30.75
CA SER A 485 -49.06 -16.31 30.50
C SER A 485 -48.52 -16.25 29.07
N GLN A 486 -48.15 -17.39 28.47
CA GLN A 486 -47.68 -17.43 27.08
C GLN A 486 -48.74 -16.95 26.08
N TYR A 487 -50.01 -17.30 26.31
CA TYR A 487 -51.10 -16.81 25.47
C TYR A 487 -51.32 -15.30 25.64
N LYS A 488 -51.18 -14.77 26.86
CA LYS A 488 -51.26 -13.33 27.13
C LYS A 488 -50.15 -12.57 26.39
N ASP A 489 -48.89 -13.01 26.52
CA ASP A 489 -47.75 -12.33 25.90
C ASP A 489 -47.89 -12.27 24.37
N ARG A 490 -48.40 -13.36 23.77
CA ARG A 490 -48.67 -13.42 22.32
C ARG A 490 -49.81 -12.47 21.91
N LYS A 491 -50.89 -12.41 22.68
CA LYS A 491 -52.00 -11.46 22.46
C LYS A 491 -51.48 -10.01 22.54
N ASP A 492 -50.69 -9.66 23.55
CA ASP A 492 -50.16 -8.31 23.76
C ASP A 492 -49.18 -7.89 22.65
N SER A 493 -48.39 -8.83 22.14
CA SER A 493 -47.53 -8.61 20.95
C SER A 493 -48.38 -8.31 19.70
N ASN A 494 -49.44 -9.11 19.47
CA ASN A 494 -50.36 -8.90 18.35
C ASN A 494 -51.09 -7.56 18.45
N VAL A 495 -51.56 -7.16 19.63
CA VAL A 495 -52.23 -5.86 19.85
C VAL A 495 -51.31 -4.68 19.48
N ARG A 496 -50.04 -4.72 19.90
CA ARG A 496 -49.05 -3.69 19.51
C ARG A 496 -48.82 -3.67 17.99
N SER A 497 -48.71 -4.83 17.37
CA SER A 497 -48.51 -4.95 15.93
C SER A 497 -49.71 -4.46 15.13
N ILE A 498 -50.93 -4.76 15.58
CA ILE A 498 -52.18 -4.23 15.00
C ILE A 498 -52.20 -2.70 15.04
N ALA A 499 -51.90 -2.10 16.20
CA ALA A 499 -51.87 -0.65 16.35
C ALA A 499 -50.84 0.00 15.39
N ASN A 500 -49.66 -0.60 15.25
CA ASN A 500 -48.63 -0.12 14.31
C ASN A 500 -49.10 -0.20 12.85
N HIS A 501 -49.68 -1.33 12.43
CA HIS A 501 -50.21 -1.49 11.08
C HIS A 501 -51.35 -0.52 10.77
N GLN A 502 -52.27 -0.32 11.72
CA GLN A 502 -53.36 0.65 11.57
C GLN A 502 -52.82 2.09 11.49
N GLN A 503 -51.80 2.45 12.27
CA GLN A 503 -51.18 3.77 12.21
C GLN A 503 -50.45 3.99 10.87
N SER A 504 -49.68 3.00 10.39
CA SER A 504 -49.02 3.06 9.09
C SER A 504 -50.02 3.23 7.94
N ALA A 505 -51.11 2.47 7.95
CA ALA A 505 -52.18 2.61 6.96
C ALA A 505 -52.81 4.02 6.96
N ARG A 506 -53.10 4.58 8.16
CA ARG A 506 -53.62 5.95 8.29
C ARG A 506 -52.65 7.00 7.76
N ASN A 507 -51.36 6.86 8.06
CA ASN A 507 -50.33 7.78 7.58
C ASN A 507 -50.25 7.77 6.04
N LEU A 508 -50.26 6.58 5.43
CA LEU A 508 -50.21 6.41 3.97
C LEU A 508 -51.47 6.99 3.29
N GLN A 509 -52.66 6.73 3.85
CA GLN A 509 -53.92 7.28 3.34
C GLN A 509 -53.98 8.81 3.47
N SER A 510 -53.54 9.35 4.60
CA SER A 510 -53.47 10.81 4.83
C SER A 510 -52.53 11.47 3.82
N ARG A 511 -51.35 10.88 3.61
CA ARG A 511 -50.39 11.38 2.62
C ARG A 511 -50.98 11.40 1.21
N TYR A 512 -51.63 10.31 0.79
CA TYR A 512 -52.31 10.25 -0.50
C TYR A 512 -53.37 11.36 -0.63
N GLN A 513 -54.27 11.48 0.35
CA GLN A 513 -55.35 12.47 0.32
C GLN A 513 -54.84 13.92 0.24
N ASN A 514 -53.76 14.21 0.95
CA ASN A 514 -53.19 15.56 1.01
C ASN A 514 -52.41 15.91 -0.26
N GLU A 515 -51.68 14.95 -0.85
CA GLU A 515 -50.68 15.24 -1.88
C GLU A 515 -51.19 14.99 -3.32
N ILE A 516 -52.11 14.04 -3.54
CA ILE A 516 -52.50 13.61 -4.90
C ILE A 516 -53.11 14.73 -5.75
N SER A 517 -53.97 15.55 -5.14
CA SER A 517 -54.61 16.69 -5.83
C SER A 517 -53.61 17.78 -6.20
N GLY A 518 -52.53 17.93 -5.43
CA GLY A 518 -51.42 18.82 -5.76
C GLY A 518 -50.57 18.27 -6.90
N ALA A 519 -50.22 16.98 -6.83
CA ALA A 519 -49.44 16.29 -7.85
C ALA A 519 -50.15 16.28 -9.22
N ASN A 520 -51.46 16.01 -9.27
CA ASN A 520 -52.24 16.05 -10.50
C ASN A 520 -52.31 17.45 -11.13
N ARG A 521 -52.43 18.51 -10.33
CA ARG A 521 -52.35 19.89 -10.83
C ARG A 521 -50.97 20.21 -11.42
N SER A 522 -49.90 19.74 -10.76
CA SER A 522 -48.54 19.90 -11.25
C SER A 522 -48.31 19.15 -12.57
N LEU A 523 -48.82 17.93 -12.70
CA LEU A 523 -48.77 17.14 -13.94
C LEU A 523 -49.51 17.84 -15.09
N ASN A 524 -50.73 18.31 -14.85
CA ASN A 524 -51.51 19.02 -15.88
C ASN A 524 -50.82 20.32 -16.35
N SER A 525 -50.22 21.07 -15.41
CA SER A 525 -49.42 22.25 -15.75
C SER A 525 -48.19 21.89 -16.59
N ALA A 526 -47.49 20.80 -16.22
CA ALA A 526 -46.32 20.34 -16.96
C ALA A 526 -46.68 19.85 -18.38
N LEU A 527 -47.80 19.15 -18.55
CA LEU A 527 -48.34 18.75 -19.87
C LEU A 527 -48.64 19.97 -20.75
N SER A 528 -49.35 20.96 -20.21
CA SER A 528 -49.67 22.19 -20.95
C SER A 528 -48.41 22.97 -21.35
N ASN A 529 -47.41 23.04 -20.45
CA ASN A 529 -46.13 23.69 -20.75
C ASN A 529 -45.33 22.95 -21.83
N GLU A 530 -45.33 21.61 -21.81
CA GLU A 530 -44.68 20.80 -22.84
C GLU A 530 -45.35 20.97 -24.20
N GLU A 531 -46.68 20.97 -24.27
CA GLU A 531 -47.43 21.23 -25.50
C GLU A 531 -47.13 22.63 -26.07
N ALA A 532 -47.12 23.66 -25.21
CA ALA A 532 -46.77 25.01 -25.61
C ALA A 532 -45.32 25.11 -26.13
N ALA A 533 -44.37 24.47 -25.44
CA ALA A 533 -42.97 24.45 -25.86
C ALA A 533 -42.78 23.69 -27.19
N ARG A 534 -43.53 22.61 -27.40
CA ARG A 534 -43.53 21.84 -28.66
C ARG A 534 -44.08 22.67 -29.82
N GLY A 535 -45.16 23.43 -29.59
CA GLY A 535 -45.70 24.36 -30.58
C GLY A 535 -44.69 25.43 -30.99
N ARG A 536 -44.01 26.06 -30.02
CA ARG A 536 -42.96 27.06 -30.29
C ARG A 536 -41.78 26.46 -31.06
N TYR A 537 -41.34 25.26 -30.69
CA TYR A 537 -40.26 24.58 -31.40
C TYR A 537 -40.64 24.31 -32.87
N SER A 538 -41.83 23.76 -33.12
CA SER A 538 -42.32 23.49 -34.48
C SER A 538 -42.46 24.76 -35.33
N GLN A 539 -42.88 25.88 -34.73
CA GLN A 539 -42.91 27.18 -35.41
C GLN A 539 -41.50 27.64 -35.80
N SER A 540 -40.53 27.57 -34.88
CA SER A 540 -39.13 27.93 -35.16
C SER A 540 -38.48 27.02 -36.21
N GLU A 541 -38.82 25.74 -36.23
CA GLU A 541 -38.35 24.79 -37.23
C GLU A 541 -38.90 25.13 -38.62
N SER A 542 -40.18 25.47 -38.71
CA SER A 542 -40.81 25.90 -39.96
C SER A 542 -40.21 27.21 -40.48
N GLN A 543 -39.89 28.15 -39.58
CA GLN A 543 -39.23 29.41 -39.94
C GLN A 543 -37.83 29.18 -40.50
N VAL A 544 -37.01 28.32 -39.87
CA VAL A 544 -35.68 27.96 -40.39
C VAL A 544 -35.79 27.30 -41.75
N ALA A 545 -36.71 26.34 -41.92
CA ALA A 545 -36.91 25.67 -43.21
C ALA A 545 -37.33 26.64 -44.32
N GLY A 546 -38.21 27.61 -44.01
CA GLY A 546 -38.59 28.67 -44.95
C GLY A 546 -37.41 29.53 -45.38
N LEU A 547 -36.61 30.00 -44.41
CA LEU A 547 -35.42 30.82 -44.70
C LEU A 547 -34.32 30.04 -45.45
N GLU A 548 -34.16 28.74 -45.18
CA GLU A 548 -33.24 27.87 -45.95
C GLU A 548 -33.70 27.71 -47.40
N GLN A 549 -35.01 27.57 -47.62
CA GLN A 549 -35.60 27.52 -48.95
C GLN A 549 -35.41 28.85 -49.68
N ASP A 550 -35.73 29.98 -49.04
CA ASP A 550 -35.56 31.33 -49.59
C ASP A 550 -34.10 31.57 -50.01
N LEU A 551 -33.14 31.16 -49.18
CA LEU A 551 -31.72 31.28 -49.48
C LEU A 551 -31.32 30.37 -50.66
N SER A 552 -31.81 29.13 -50.69
CA SER A 552 -31.53 28.22 -51.82
C SER A 552 -32.11 28.75 -53.13
N ASP A 553 -33.32 29.32 -53.11
CA ASP A 553 -33.99 29.85 -54.29
C ASP A 553 -33.27 31.10 -54.80
N LEU A 554 -32.81 31.97 -53.90
CA LEU A 554 -31.97 33.12 -54.23
C LEU A 554 -30.65 32.69 -54.89
N LEU A 555 -29.97 31.70 -54.31
CA LEU A 555 -28.68 31.20 -54.82
C LEU A 555 -28.82 30.44 -56.15
N ALA A 556 -29.98 29.84 -56.44
CA ALA A 556 -30.24 29.15 -57.70
C ALA A 556 -30.41 30.09 -58.91
N HIS A 557 -30.69 31.39 -58.67
CA HIS A 557 -30.98 32.36 -59.71
C HIS A 557 -30.04 33.59 -59.66
N PRO A 558 -28.72 33.41 -59.82
CA PRO A 558 -27.79 34.53 -59.86
C PRO A 558 -28.10 35.47 -61.02
N ARG A 559 -28.02 36.77 -60.77
CA ARG A 559 -27.96 37.77 -61.83
C ARG A 559 -26.68 37.58 -62.66
N SER A 560 -26.80 37.63 -63.99
CA SER A 560 -25.66 37.50 -64.90
C SER A 560 -24.73 38.72 -64.82
N ASP A 561 -23.43 38.50 -65.01
CA ASP A 561 -22.41 39.55 -65.02
C ASP A 561 -22.61 40.62 -66.11
N THR A 562 -23.44 40.34 -67.12
CA THR A 562 -23.76 41.30 -68.20
C THR A 562 -24.96 42.19 -67.88
N GLN A 563 -25.70 41.93 -66.80
CA GLN A 563 -26.83 42.77 -66.38
C GLN A 563 -26.34 44.14 -65.89
N ALA A 564 -27.13 45.19 -66.10
CA ALA A 564 -26.72 46.57 -65.84
C ALA A 564 -26.37 46.82 -64.36
N GLU A 565 -27.06 46.12 -63.46
CA GLU A 565 -26.92 46.20 -62.01
C GLU A 565 -25.66 45.48 -61.50
N VAL A 566 -25.16 44.46 -62.20
CA VAL A 566 -24.00 43.65 -61.78
C VAL A 566 -22.71 44.08 -62.49
N LYS A 567 -22.82 44.47 -63.76
CA LYS A 567 -21.70 44.84 -64.63
C LYS A 567 -20.67 45.79 -64.01
N PRO A 568 -21.03 46.90 -63.32
CA PRO A 568 -20.03 47.78 -62.72
C PRO A 568 -19.23 47.10 -61.59
N TYR A 569 -19.88 46.25 -60.78
CA TYR A 569 -19.23 45.52 -59.69
C TYR A 569 -18.33 44.39 -60.21
N PHE A 570 -18.77 43.69 -61.25
CA PHE A 570 -17.96 42.67 -61.92
C PHE A 570 -16.68 43.28 -62.52
N ALA A 571 -16.82 44.39 -63.24
CA ALA A 571 -15.67 45.11 -63.79
C ALA A 571 -14.74 45.67 -62.70
N ALA A 572 -15.30 46.16 -61.58
CA ALA A 572 -14.50 46.65 -60.45
C ALA A 572 -13.71 45.50 -59.78
N HIS A 573 -14.31 44.33 -59.62
CA HIS A 573 -13.65 43.15 -59.08
C HIS A 573 -12.56 42.63 -60.00
N GLN A 574 -12.82 42.53 -61.31
CA GLN A 574 -11.81 42.11 -62.30
C GLN A 574 -10.60 43.06 -62.31
N LYS A 575 -10.83 44.38 -62.27
CA LYS A 575 -9.75 45.37 -62.15
C LYS A 575 -8.97 45.25 -60.84
N ALA A 576 -9.63 44.90 -59.73
CA ALA A 576 -8.95 44.69 -58.45
C ALA A 576 -8.02 43.46 -58.52
N LEU A 577 -8.45 42.37 -59.14
CA LEU A 577 -7.62 41.18 -59.37
C LEU A 577 -6.42 41.47 -60.27
N GLU A 578 -6.62 42.17 -61.40
CA GLU A 578 -5.54 42.59 -62.31
C GLU A 578 -4.52 43.49 -61.60
N HIS A 579 -5.00 44.43 -60.77
CA HIS A 579 -4.15 45.33 -60.01
C HIS A 579 -3.37 44.59 -58.90
N GLN A 580 -3.99 43.61 -58.22
CA GLN A 580 -3.29 42.75 -57.26
C GLN A 580 -2.17 41.97 -57.95
N GLU A 581 -2.44 41.33 -59.10
CA GLU A 581 -1.43 40.58 -59.85
C GLU A 581 -0.29 41.48 -60.33
N ALA A 582 -0.58 42.70 -60.78
CA ALA A 582 0.44 43.66 -61.18
C ALA A 582 1.30 44.17 -60.00
N THR A 583 0.75 44.20 -58.79
CA THR A 583 1.39 44.80 -57.61
C THR A 583 2.17 43.78 -56.77
N VAL A 584 1.58 42.60 -56.54
CA VAL A 584 2.14 41.53 -55.69
C VAL A 584 2.09 40.14 -56.33
N GLY A 585 1.67 40.03 -57.58
CA GLY A 585 1.71 38.78 -58.33
C GLY A 585 3.13 38.26 -58.55
N ALA A 586 3.24 37.06 -59.11
CA ALA A 586 4.52 36.33 -59.17
C ALA A 586 5.61 37.09 -59.94
N LYS A 587 5.22 37.91 -60.93
CA LYS A 587 6.14 38.73 -61.75
C LYS A 587 6.13 40.20 -61.36
N ALA A 588 5.42 40.58 -60.31
CA ALA A 588 5.33 41.97 -59.89
C ALA A 588 6.66 42.49 -59.36
N PRO A 589 6.99 43.79 -59.56
CA PRO A 589 8.26 44.37 -59.10
C PRO A 589 8.53 44.18 -57.61
N LEU A 590 7.51 44.25 -56.75
CA LEU A 590 7.67 44.04 -55.31
C LEU A 590 8.02 42.59 -54.97
N THR A 591 7.39 41.62 -55.64
CA THR A 591 7.68 40.19 -55.46
C THR A 591 9.09 39.87 -55.91
N VAL A 592 9.50 40.37 -57.09
CA VAL A 592 10.87 40.20 -57.61
C VAL A 592 11.90 40.82 -56.67
N ALA A 593 11.64 42.01 -56.12
CA ALA A 593 12.53 42.67 -55.17
C ALA A 593 12.66 41.88 -53.85
N ARG A 594 11.54 41.41 -53.29
CA ARG A 594 11.50 40.54 -52.11
C ARG A 594 12.31 39.28 -52.33
N ASP A 595 12.07 38.56 -53.42
CA ASP A 595 12.71 37.27 -53.68
C ASP A 595 14.21 37.44 -53.97
N LYS A 596 14.61 38.50 -54.69
CA LYS A 596 16.01 38.80 -54.97
C LYS A 596 16.80 39.14 -53.69
N THR A 597 16.22 39.96 -52.81
CA THR A 597 16.87 40.33 -51.54
C THR A 597 16.93 39.16 -50.57
N GLN A 598 15.90 38.32 -50.53
CA GLN A 598 15.90 37.05 -49.79
C GLN A 598 17.01 36.11 -50.29
N ALA A 599 17.09 35.87 -51.60
CA ALA A 599 18.11 35.02 -52.19
C ALA A 599 19.54 35.48 -51.89
N ARG A 600 19.77 36.81 -51.80
CA ARG A 600 21.07 37.38 -51.43
C ARG A 600 21.45 37.05 -49.98
N VAL A 601 20.51 37.13 -49.05
CA VAL A 601 20.74 36.76 -47.64
C VAL A 601 20.99 35.25 -47.52
N ASP A 602 20.21 34.44 -48.24
CA ASP A 602 20.36 32.98 -48.22
C ASP A 602 21.71 32.52 -48.77
N GLU A 603 22.19 33.16 -49.84
CA GLU A 603 23.51 32.87 -50.40
C GLU A 603 24.65 33.17 -49.41
N LEU A 604 24.61 34.33 -48.73
CA LEU A 604 25.61 34.67 -47.70
C LEU A 604 25.61 33.66 -46.55
N ASN A 605 24.42 33.24 -46.11
CA ASN A 605 24.29 32.21 -45.07
C ASN A 605 24.79 30.85 -45.54
N ARG A 606 24.52 30.47 -46.79
CA ARG A 606 24.99 29.21 -47.38
C ARG A 606 26.51 29.15 -47.44
N VAL A 607 27.15 30.22 -47.92
CA VAL A 607 28.61 30.34 -47.99
C VAL A 607 29.22 30.24 -46.58
N TYR A 608 28.71 31.00 -45.61
CA TYR A 608 29.22 30.96 -44.23
C TYR A 608 29.07 29.57 -43.59
N ARG A 609 27.93 28.89 -43.77
CA ARG A 609 27.75 27.52 -43.25
C ARG A 609 28.74 26.54 -43.86
N GLY A 610 29.03 26.67 -45.16
CA GLY A 610 30.05 25.88 -45.84
C GLY A 610 31.43 26.09 -45.22
N ASP A 611 31.88 27.35 -45.13
CA ASP A 611 33.17 27.73 -44.54
C ASP A 611 33.31 27.22 -43.09
N LYS A 612 32.26 27.43 -42.27
CA LYS A 612 32.22 26.97 -40.88
C LYS A 612 32.35 25.45 -40.78
N SER A 613 31.56 24.71 -41.57
CA SER A 613 31.60 23.24 -41.56
C SER A 613 32.97 22.69 -41.93
N VAL A 614 33.67 23.32 -42.88
CA VAL A 614 35.03 22.93 -43.26
C VAL A 614 36.01 23.16 -42.11
N LEU A 615 35.97 24.34 -41.48
CA LEU A 615 36.87 24.68 -40.37
C LEU A 615 36.60 23.83 -39.12
N ASP A 616 35.33 23.62 -38.76
CA ASP A 616 34.96 22.74 -37.64
C ASP A 616 35.40 21.29 -37.90
N GLY A 617 35.25 20.80 -39.14
CA GLY A 617 35.75 19.48 -39.54
C GLY A 617 37.27 19.37 -39.47
N GLN A 618 38.01 20.40 -39.88
CA GLN A 618 39.47 20.45 -39.74
C GLN A 618 39.91 20.44 -38.27
N ILE A 619 39.21 21.18 -37.40
CA ILE A 619 39.46 21.16 -35.95
C ILE A 619 39.28 19.73 -35.41
N GLY A 620 38.12 19.11 -35.70
CA GLY A 620 37.83 17.74 -35.27
C GLY A 620 38.90 16.74 -35.73
N ASN A 621 39.29 16.80 -37.00
CA ASN A 621 40.32 15.92 -37.58
C ASN A 621 41.68 16.07 -36.87
N VAL A 622 42.10 17.31 -36.54
CA VAL A 622 43.35 17.54 -35.81
C VAL A 622 43.28 16.91 -34.41
N GLN A 623 42.18 17.11 -33.70
CA GLN A 623 42.02 16.58 -32.35
C GLN A 623 41.98 15.06 -32.33
N GLU A 624 41.23 14.45 -33.25
CA GLU A 624 41.13 13.00 -33.37
C GLU A 624 42.47 12.36 -33.76
N THR A 625 43.17 12.93 -34.73
CA THR A 625 44.48 12.41 -35.17
C THR A 625 45.47 12.40 -34.02
N LEU A 626 45.56 13.50 -33.27
CA LEU A 626 46.51 13.62 -32.15
C LEU A 626 46.09 12.77 -30.94
N LEU A 627 44.78 12.62 -30.68
CA LEU A 627 44.27 11.70 -29.67
C LEU A 627 44.62 10.25 -29.99
N ASN A 628 44.43 9.83 -31.24
CA ASN A 628 44.77 8.48 -31.70
C ASN A 628 46.27 8.22 -31.58
N GLU A 629 47.11 9.20 -31.94
CA GLU A 629 48.56 9.10 -31.74
C GLU A 629 48.93 8.99 -30.25
N ALA A 630 48.31 9.81 -29.38
CA ALA A 630 48.51 9.75 -27.94
C ALA A 630 48.12 8.38 -27.36
N GLN A 631 46.96 7.85 -27.74
CA GLN A 631 46.50 6.53 -27.31
C GLN A 631 47.43 5.41 -27.77
N ALA A 632 47.92 5.47 -29.02
CA ALA A 632 48.89 4.50 -29.53
C ALA A 632 50.19 4.51 -28.69
N LYS A 633 50.70 5.70 -28.34
CA LYS A 633 51.88 5.85 -27.47
C LYS A 633 51.63 5.30 -26.06
N ILE A 634 50.50 5.64 -25.44
CA ILE A 634 50.10 5.13 -24.11
C ILE A 634 50.01 3.61 -24.11
N GLN A 635 49.37 3.03 -25.13
CA GLN A 635 49.22 1.57 -25.22
C GLN A 635 50.56 0.87 -25.44
N ALA A 636 51.43 1.42 -26.28
CA ALA A 636 52.78 0.90 -26.47
C ALA A 636 53.58 0.91 -25.17
N THR A 637 53.56 2.01 -24.40
CA THR A 637 54.22 2.08 -23.10
C THR A 637 53.60 1.11 -22.08
N ARG A 638 52.26 0.92 -22.09
CA ARG A 638 51.59 -0.05 -21.22
C ARG A 638 52.10 -1.47 -21.42
N THR A 639 52.23 -1.91 -22.67
CA THR A 639 52.82 -3.22 -22.99
C THR A 639 54.27 -3.32 -22.52
N GLN A 640 55.04 -2.24 -22.63
CA GLN A 640 56.44 -2.20 -22.21
C GLN A 640 56.66 -2.14 -20.69
N VAL A 641 55.66 -1.76 -19.90
CA VAL A 641 55.72 -1.72 -18.43
C VAL A 641 55.22 -3.04 -17.80
N ALA A 642 54.31 -3.75 -18.49
CA ALA A 642 53.78 -5.03 -18.06
C ALA A 642 54.77 -6.21 -18.21
N HIS A 643 55.84 -6.02 -18.99
CA HIS A 643 56.95 -6.95 -19.21
C HIS A 643 58.23 -6.38 -18.59
#